data_AF-A0A2N2GNG7-F1
#
_entry.id   AF-A0A2N2GNG7-F1
#
_cell.length_a   1.000
_cell.length_b   1.000
_cell.length_c   1.000
_cell.angle_alpha   90.00
_cell.angle_beta   90.00
_cell.angle_gamma   90.00
#
_symmetry.space_group_name_H-M   'P 1'
#
loop_
_entity.id
_entity.type
_entity.pdbx_description
1 polymer ?
#
loop_
_entity_poly.entity_id
_entity_poly.type
_entity_poly.pdbx_seq_one_letter_code
_entity_poly.pdbx_strand_id
1 'polypeptide(L)'
;MALDPQMKILLVEDAGTMRKMEARILGQVGFTNIVEAVDGNDAMEKLGAEPDIALVISDWSMPNCDGYQLLQWMRGQDGFKTLPFLMATGHGDKAYVAKAKEAGANGVVAKPFTPDELKILIDEIFGFKQAAAPKKEEGPKISAEGKVHLKMAHIQITDHLALGVLKHQIASDRKTPRHFSLDTLCMPGWNPVQNALENGEVDGAFILAPMAMDLFSYGVPIKLVLFAHRNGSICVRNKTGKYAKPYQQFFKHKTFYIPHKMSIHNMLAHMYFTQMGLRPGVAGKEAVNVLFDVVPPVAMPEFLKDNAEASGFLVAEPIGSRAITAGIAERQFLSSEVWQDHPCCVVVFRDEILTKYPEAVQEFTTMLVESGLYIRDHVDEAAEIAVTFLDPQKKIGLEPALLRTVLSDPQGITTDNLYPVQEDLETIQDYMTSKMEIGRRINLAEFIDTRFADIACKHAPTASAGGQETTAPRGAARKLGIGQSLASREGKYLIFTLGKERYGLGILDVREIIGLMAVHELPQMPPFFKGVINLRDKIIPVMDMRGKFGMESAEYDARTCIIVVEVSGLTGSRLIGIIVDAVSEVVAIKEQEVEDSPQFGSVVDSQCLLGMAKLAEGVTILLDIDRLMHIQEAVLIGEAA
;
A
#
# COMPACT_ATOMS: atom_id res chain seq x y z
N MET A 1 7.58 -30.43 22.67
CA MET A 1 7.61 -31.20 21.40
C MET A 1 7.84 -30.20 20.29
N ALA A 2 8.65 -30.54 19.29
CA ALA A 2 8.80 -29.73 18.09
C ALA A 2 7.81 -30.22 17.01
N LEU A 3 7.36 -29.32 16.15
CA LEU A 3 6.59 -29.68 14.95
C LEU A 3 7.44 -30.54 14.02
N ASP A 4 6.77 -31.43 13.27
CA ASP A 4 7.43 -32.27 12.28
C ASP A 4 7.92 -31.42 11.09
N PRO A 5 9.24 -31.38 10.81
CA PRO A 5 9.80 -30.69 9.63
C PRO A 5 9.25 -31.18 8.27
N GLN A 6 8.68 -32.39 8.24
CA GLN A 6 8.07 -33.01 7.06
C GLN A 6 6.55 -32.78 6.97
N MET A 7 5.98 -32.04 7.93
CA MET A 7 4.59 -31.60 7.87
C MET A 7 4.32 -30.91 6.53
N LYS A 8 3.30 -31.38 5.81
CA LYS A 8 2.93 -30.84 4.51
C LYS A 8 2.13 -29.55 4.68
N ILE A 9 2.69 -28.45 4.17
CA ILE A 9 2.09 -27.12 4.24
C ILE A 9 1.67 -26.70 2.84
N LEU A 10 0.41 -26.32 2.67
CA LEU A 10 -0.08 -25.69 1.45
C LEU A 10 0.10 -24.17 1.56
N LEU A 11 0.99 -23.60 0.75
CA LEU A 11 1.23 -22.17 0.64
C LEU A 11 0.50 -21.62 -0.61
N VAL A 12 -0.51 -20.78 -0.40
CA VAL A 12 -1.32 -20.19 -1.48
C VAL A 12 -0.98 -18.70 -1.61
N GLU A 13 -0.41 -18.30 -2.74
CA GLU A 13 0.07 -16.94 -3.01
C GLU A 13 0.20 -16.72 -4.51
N ASP A 14 -0.33 -15.65 -5.06
CA ASP A 14 -0.38 -15.41 -6.50
C ASP A 14 0.89 -14.76 -7.05
N ALA A 15 1.50 -13.86 -6.29
CA ALA A 15 2.76 -13.24 -6.65
C ALA A 15 3.90 -14.24 -6.50
N GLY A 16 4.39 -14.78 -7.62
CA GLY A 16 5.44 -15.81 -7.63
C GLY A 16 6.76 -15.40 -6.93
N THR A 17 7.06 -14.10 -6.84
CA THR A 17 8.18 -13.57 -6.05
C THR A 17 7.91 -13.66 -4.55
N MET A 18 6.71 -13.25 -4.10
CA MET A 18 6.27 -13.36 -2.71
C MET A 18 6.20 -14.83 -2.28
N ARG A 19 5.61 -15.70 -3.11
CA ARG A 19 5.50 -17.13 -2.82
C ARG A 19 6.87 -17.79 -2.58
N LYS A 20 7.86 -17.45 -3.41
CA LYS A 20 9.25 -17.91 -3.22
C LYS A 20 9.87 -17.39 -1.93
N MET A 21 9.60 -16.14 -1.57
CA MET A 21 10.08 -15.56 -0.31
C MET A 21 9.45 -16.26 0.88
N GLU A 22 8.14 -16.45 0.88
CA GLU A 22 7.38 -17.12 1.94
C GLU A 22 7.77 -18.59 2.08
N ALA A 23 7.97 -19.31 0.96
CA ALA A 23 8.49 -20.67 0.96
C ALA A 23 9.91 -20.73 1.56
N ARG A 24 10.77 -19.75 1.24
CA ARG A 24 12.10 -19.64 1.85
C ARG A 24 12.03 -19.37 3.35
N ILE A 25 11.10 -18.53 3.80
CA ILE A 25 10.86 -18.25 5.22
C ILE A 25 10.40 -19.53 5.93
N LEU A 26 9.46 -20.28 5.37
CA LEU A 26 9.05 -21.59 5.89
C LEU A 26 10.24 -22.56 6.01
N GLY A 27 11.12 -22.56 5.00
CA GLY A 27 12.39 -23.30 5.04
C GLY A 27 13.31 -22.88 6.19
N GLN A 28 13.38 -21.59 6.51
CA GLN A 28 14.16 -21.07 7.65
C GLN A 28 13.54 -21.44 9.00
N VAL A 29 12.21 -21.56 9.08
CA VAL A 29 11.50 -22.06 10.26
C VAL A 29 11.73 -23.57 10.47
N GLY A 30 12.06 -24.29 9.39
CA GLY A 30 12.43 -25.70 9.41
C GLY A 30 11.49 -26.61 8.63
N PHE A 31 10.48 -26.07 7.95
CA PHE A 31 9.56 -26.86 7.12
C PHE A 31 10.12 -27.07 5.72
N THR A 32 10.09 -28.30 5.24
CA THR A 32 10.69 -28.67 3.93
C THR A 32 9.69 -29.21 2.92
N ASN A 33 8.48 -29.55 3.36
CA ASN A 33 7.44 -30.14 2.53
C ASN A 33 6.35 -29.09 2.24
N ILE A 34 6.60 -28.25 1.24
CA ILE A 34 5.73 -27.12 0.87
C ILE A 34 5.07 -27.42 -0.47
N VAL A 35 3.74 -27.44 -0.49
CA VAL A 35 2.92 -27.48 -1.70
C VAL A 35 2.55 -26.04 -2.03
N GLU A 36 2.93 -25.56 -3.20
CA GLU A 36 2.63 -24.18 -3.63
C GLU A 36 1.34 -24.15 -4.45
N ALA A 37 0.48 -23.16 -4.22
CA ALA A 37 -0.70 -22.86 -5.05
C ALA A 37 -0.73 -21.37 -5.44
N VAL A 38 -1.32 -21.06 -6.61
CA VAL A 38 -1.33 -19.69 -7.17
C VAL A 38 -2.61 -18.91 -6.87
N ASP A 39 -3.69 -19.59 -6.50
CA ASP A 39 -4.94 -18.98 -6.04
C ASP A 39 -5.79 -20.01 -5.28
N GLY A 40 -6.97 -19.59 -4.80
CA GLY A 40 -7.89 -20.47 -4.08
C GLY A 40 -8.42 -21.65 -4.90
N ASN A 41 -8.54 -21.55 -6.23
CA ASN A 41 -9.02 -22.67 -7.05
C ASN A 41 -7.94 -23.75 -7.17
N ASP A 42 -6.70 -23.35 -7.43
CA ASP A 42 -5.54 -24.25 -7.43
C ASP A 42 -5.34 -24.89 -6.05
N ALA A 43 -5.57 -24.13 -4.97
CA ALA A 43 -5.55 -24.66 -3.61
C ALA A 43 -6.62 -25.74 -3.37
N MET A 44 -7.85 -25.55 -3.86
CA MET A 44 -8.92 -26.54 -3.73
C MET A 44 -8.59 -27.84 -4.48
N GLU A 45 -8.01 -27.74 -5.68
CA GLU A 45 -7.56 -28.92 -6.45
C GLU A 45 -6.48 -29.69 -5.69
N LYS A 46 -5.49 -28.98 -5.13
CA LYS A 46 -4.42 -29.58 -4.33
C LYS A 46 -4.89 -30.20 -3.03
N LEU A 47 -5.84 -29.57 -2.33
CA LEU A 47 -6.47 -30.16 -1.14
C LEU A 47 -7.22 -31.46 -1.45
N GLY A 48 -7.81 -31.57 -2.65
CA GLY A 48 -8.42 -32.81 -3.13
C GLY A 48 -7.42 -33.90 -3.50
N ALA A 49 -6.26 -33.52 -4.04
CA ALA A 49 -5.21 -34.43 -4.47
C ALA A 49 -4.28 -34.90 -3.32
N GLU A 50 -4.10 -34.09 -2.29
CA GLU A 50 -3.13 -34.28 -1.22
C GLU A 50 -3.79 -34.29 0.17
N PRO A 51 -4.36 -35.43 0.61
CA PRO A 51 -5.16 -35.51 1.85
C PRO A 51 -4.34 -35.38 3.14
N ASP A 52 -3.01 -35.38 3.06
CA ASP A 52 -2.07 -35.27 4.18
C ASP A 52 -1.57 -33.83 4.42
N ILE A 53 -2.10 -32.83 3.69
CA ILE A 53 -1.89 -31.42 4.02
C ILE A 53 -2.37 -31.16 5.45
N ALA A 54 -1.49 -30.60 6.28
CA ALA A 54 -1.72 -30.41 7.71
C ALA A 54 -1.89 -28.93 8.11
N LEU A 55 -1.52 -27.99 7.23
CA LEU A 55 -1.67 -26.56 7.42
C LEU A 55 -1.84 -25.88 6.05
N VAL A 56 -2.80 -24.96 5.97
CA VAL A 56 -2.93 -24.02 4.85
C VAL A 56 -2.47 -22.64 5.31
N ILE A 57 -1.56 -22.04 4.56
CA ILE A 57 -1.15 -20.64 4.67
C ILE A 57 -1.56 -19.98 3.37
N SER A 58 -2.53 -19.05 3.43
CA SER A 58 -3.09 -18.44 2.23
C SER A 58 -2.92 -16.94 2.28
N ASP A 59 -2.50 -16.33 1.18
CA ASP A 59 -2.74 -14.90 0.99
C ASP A 59 -4.24 -14.60 1.02
N TRP A 60 -4.59 -13.42 1.51
CA TRP A 60 -5.95 -12.92 1.46
C TRP A 60 -6.32 -12.54 0.03
N SER A 61 -5.45 -11.81 -0.68
CA SER A 61 -5.78 -11.05 -1.89
C SER A 61 -5.22 -11.72 -3.14
N MET A 62 -5.90 -12.78 -3.61
CA MET A 62 -5.49 -13.54 -4.80
C MET A 62 -6.53 -13.49 -5.92
N PRO A 63 -6.12 -13.55 -7.21
CA PRO A 63 -6.99 -13.66 -8.36
C PRO A 63 -7.92 -14.85 -8.32
N ASN A 64 -9.07 -14.71 -8.97
CA ASN A 64 -10.09 -15.73 -9.20
C ASN A 64 -10.81 -16.22 -7.93
N CYS A 65 -10.07 -16.72 -6.94
CA CYS A 65 -10.58 -17.14 -5.64
C CYS A 65 -9.61 -16.65 -4.56
N ASP A 66 -10.09 -15.72 -3.74
CA ASP A 66 -9.29 -15.09 -2.70
C ASP A 66 -9.16 -16.00 -1.45
N GLY A 67 -8.26 -15.66 -0.52
CA GLY A 67 -8.01 -16.49 0.65
C GLY A 67 -9.21 -16.59 1.59
N TYR A 68 -10.05 -15.55 1.64
CA TYR A 68 -11.25 -15.52 2.47
C TYR A 68 -12.32 -16.45 1.91
N GLN A 69 -12.52 -16.46 0.59
CA GLN A 69 -13.38 -17.40 -0.12
C GLN A 69 -12.89 -18.84 0.06
N LEU A 70 -11.57 -19.07 -0.06
CA LEU A 70 -10.96 -20.38 0.21
C LEU A 70 -11.25 -20.85 1.65
N LEU A 71 -11.06 -19.97 2.64
CA LEU A 71 -11.36 -20.28 4.05
C LEU A 71 -12.84 -20.64 4.25
N GLN A 72 -13.76 -19.83 3.70
CA GLN A 72 -15.19 -20.11 3.79
C GLN A 72 -15.55 -21.45 3.17
N TRP A 73 -15.00 -21.75 1.99
CA TRP A 73 -15.17 -23.04 1.34
C TRP A 73 -14.65 -24.18 2.22
N MET A 74 -13.43 -24.09 2.75
CA MET A 74 -12.85 -25.13 3.62
C MET A 74 -13.70 -25.38 4.87
N ARG A 75 -14.27 -24.34 5.48
CA ARG A 75 -15.16 -24.48 6.64
C ARG A 75 -16.53 -25.08 6.31
N GLY A 76 -16.93 -25.04 5.04
CA GLY A 76 -18.11 -25.71 4.51
C GLY A 76 -17.91 -27.19 4.13
N GLN A 77 -16.65 -27.66 4.02
CA GLN A 77 -16.34 -29.04 3.64
C GLN A 77 -16.01 -29.91 4.87
N ASP A 78 -16.68 -31.05 5.05
CA ASP A 78 -16.48 -31.93 6.21
C ASP A 78 -15.02 -32.38 6.40
N GLY A 79 -14.28 -32.59 5.30
CA GLY A 79 -12.87 -32.99 5.33
C GLY A 79 -11.88 -31.89 5.73
N PHE A 80 -12.25 -30.61 5.57
CA PHE A 80 -11.33 -29.47 5.77
C PHE A 80 -11.77 -28.53 6.90
N LYS A 81 -12.93 -28.79 7.50
CA LYS A 81 -13.54 -27.91 8.52
C LYS A 81 -12.63 -27.59 9.69
N THR A 82 -11.81 -28.55 10.11
CA THR A 82 -10.86 -28.40 11.21
C THR A 82 -9.41 -28.26 10.74
N LEU A 83 -9.14 -28.29 9.42
CA LEU A 83 -7.79 -28.15 8.90
C LEU A 83 -7.27 -26.75 9.28
N PRO A 84 -6.10 -26.66 9.95
CA PRO A 84 -5.51 -25.41 10.34
C PRO A 84 -5.33 -24.46 9.16
N PHE A 85 -5.78 -23.22 9.34
CA PHE A 85 -5.71 -22.17 8.34
C PHE A 85 -5.09 -20.92 8.95
N LEU A 86 -3.93 -20.53 8.43
CA LEU A 86 -3.27 -19.27 8.72
C LEU A 86 -3.54 -18.30 7.58
N MET A 87 -4.33 -17.27 7.85
CA MET A 87 -4.57 -16.21 6.88
C MET A 87 -3.37 -15.29 6.87
N ALA A 88 -2.70 -15.17 5.74
CA ALA A 88 -1.66 -14.19 5.54
C ALA A 88 -2.25 -13.00 4.78
N THR A 89 -2.02 -11.79 5.25
CA THR A 89 -2.71 -10.61 4.71
C THR A 89 -1.74 -9.44 4.57
N GLY A 90 -1.72 -8.77 3.43
CA GLY A 90 -1.12 -7.43 3.30
C GLY A 90 -1.82 -6.36 4.18
N HIS A 91 -2.89 -6.74 4.89
CA HIS A 91 -3.69 -5.90 5.77
C HIS A 91 -3.42 -6.28 7.25
N GLY A 92 -2.51 -5.56 7.91
CA GLY A 92 -2.47 -5.49 9.38
C GLY A 92 -3.68 -4.80 10.01
N ASP A 93 -4.71 -4.51 9.21
CA ASP A 93 -5.95 -3.86 9.60
C ASP A 93 -6.76 -4.79 10.51
N LYS A 94 -7.05 -4.30 11.71
CA LYS A 94 -7.83 -5.00 12.73
C LYS A 94 -9.20 -5.45 12.21
N ALA A 95 -9.80 -4.74 11.26
CA ALA A 95 -11.06 -5.16 10.64
C ALA A 95 -10.92 -6.48 9.87
N TYR A 96 -9.83 -6.66 9.11
CA TYR A 96 -9.56 -7.89 8.36
C TYR A 96 -9.15 -9.04 9.29
N VAL A 97 -8.35 -8.75 10.31
CA VAL A 97 -8.00 -9.73 11.34
C VAL A 97 -9.26 -10.26 12.04
N ALA A 98 -10.18 -9.37 12.42
CA ALA A 98 -11.46 -9.75 13.02
C ALA A 98 -12.28 -10.61 12.05
N LYS A 99 -12.42 -10.17 10.80
CA LYS A 99 -13.17 -10.88 9.76
C LYS A 99 -12.64 -12.29 9.49
N ALA A 100 -11.32 -12.49 9.38
CA ALA A 100 -10.73 -13.83 9.21
C ALA A 100 -10.98 -14.72 10.42
N LYS A 101 -10.85 -14.19 11.64
CA LYS A 101 -11.10 -14.95 12.88
C LYS A 101 -12.56 -15.37 12.98
N GLU A 102 -13.51 -14.48 12.66
CA GLU A 102 -14.94 -14.78 12.62
C GLU A 102 -15.28 -15.86 11.59
N ALA A 103 -14.59 -15.88 10.45
CA ALA A 103 -14.70 -16.93 9.44
C ALA A 103 -13.99 -18.25 9.82
N GLY A 104 -13.32 -18.32 10.97
CA GLY A 104 -12.71 -19.54 11.50
C GLY A 104 -11.26 -19.76 11.12
N ALA A 105 -10.51 -18.72 10.75
CA ALA A 105 -9.05 -18.80 10.64
C ALA A 105 -8.42 -19.09 12.02
N ASN A 106 -7.41 -19.95 12.07
CA ASN A 106 -6.70 -20.30 13.30
C ASN A 106 -5.70 -19.22 13.72
N GLY A 107 -5.21 -18.46 12.75
CA GLY A 107 -4.32 -17.32 12.98
C GLY A 107 -4.39 -16.34 11.81
N VAL A 108 -3.85 -15.15 12.03
CA VAL A 108 -3.66 -14.15 10.98
C VAL A 108 -2.23 -13.62 11.08
N VAL A 109 -1.52 -13.58 9.95
CA VAL A 109 -0.16 -13.04 9.86
C VAL A 109 -0.13 -11.91 8.85
N ALA A 110 0.58 -10.82 9.18
CA ALA A 110 0.72 -9.70 8.26
C ALA A 110 1.85 -9.97 7.25
N LYS A 111 1.60 -9.71 5.97
CA LYS A 111 2.59 -9.88 4.90
C LYS A 111 3.45 -8.63 4.70
N PRO A 112 4.72 -8.83 4.30
CA PRO A 112 5.48 -10.07 4.45
C PRO A 112 5.85 -10.28 5.91
N PHE A 113 5.97 -11.54 6.31
CA PHE A 113 6.29 -11.95 7.68
C PHE A 113 7.74 -12.43 7.83
N THR A 114 8.25 -12.37 9.04
CA THR A 114 9.56 -12.92 9.39
C THR A 114 9.47 -14.41 9.77
N PRO A 115 10.59 -15.15 9.73
CA PRO A 115 10.63 -16.53 10.23
C PRO A 115 10.16 -16.65 11.68
N ASP A 116 10.52 -15.70 12.54
CA ASP A 116 10.17 -15.73 13.96
C ASP A 116 8.66 -15.52 14.16
N GLU A 117 8.06 -14.53 13.48
CA GLU A 117 6.61 -14.29 13.53
C GLU A 117 5.83 -15.51 13.04
N LEU A 118 6.23 -16.07 11.90
CA LEU A 118 5.58 -17.23 11.34
C LEU A 118 5.70 -18.44 12.26
N LYS A 119 6.89 -18.66 12.83
CA LYS A 119 7.14 -19.74 13.77
C LYS A 119 6.24 -19.66 15.00
N ILE A 120 6.13 -18.48 15.60
CA ILE A 120 5.27 -18.24 16.78
C ILE A 120 3.83 -18.62 16.46
N LEU A 121 3.29 -18.13 15.34
CA LEU A 121 1.90 -18.38 14.95
C LEU A 121 1.63 -19.85 14.64
N ILE A 122 2.55 -20.53 13.94
CA ILE A 122 2.40 -21.96 13.67
C ILE A 122 2.47 -22.76 14.99
N ASP A 123 3.41 -22.46 15.88
CA ASP A 123 3.51 -23.12 17.18
C ASP A 123 2.21 -22.92 18.00
N GLU A 124 1.63 -21.71 17.99
CA GLU A 124 0.35 -21.39 18.65
C GLU A 124 -0.82 -22.19 18.07
N ILE A 125 -0.93 -22.26 16.74
CA ILE A 125 -1.99 -23.01 16.02
C ILE A 125 -2.00 -24.49 16.43
N PHE A 126 -0.83 -25.08 16.64
CA PHE A 126 -0.69 -26.49 17.03
C PHE A 126 -0.59 -26.69 18.55
N GLY A 127 -0.82 -25.66 19.35
CA GLY A 127 -0.84 -25.76 20.82
C GLY A 127 0.54 -25.97 21.46
N PHE A 128 1.62 -25.75 20.71
CA PHE A 128 2.98 -25.72 21.24
C PHE A 128 3.21 -24.37 21.92
N LYS A 129 2.88 -24.28 23.21
CA LYS A 129 3.30 -23.13 24.02
C LYS A 129 4.84 -23.08 24.08
N GLN A 130 5.47 -22.12 23.40
CA GLN A 130 6.64 -21.48 23.99
C GLN A 130 6.18 -20.47 25.06
N ALA A 131 7.11 -20.07 25.94
CA ALA A 131 6.84 -19.28 27.14
C ALA A 131 5.81 -18.17 26.88
N ALA A 132 4.89 -18.00 27.83
CA ALA A 132 3.74 -17.08 27.80
C ALA A 132 3.94 -15.91 26.84
N ALA A 133 2.95 -15.65 25.97
CA ALA A 133 2.78 -14.36 25.28
C ALA A 133 3.37 -13.28 26.18
N PRO A 134 4.36 -12.49 25.71
CA PRO A 134 5.20 -11.68 26.58
C PRO A 134 4.28 -11.04 27.61
N LYS A 135 4.44 -11.43 28.88
CA LYS A 135 3.67 -10.81 29.96
C LYS A 135 3.78 -9.33 29.68
N LYS A 136 2.65 -8.62 29.53
CA LYS A 136 2.63 -7.14 29.49
C LYS A 136 3.69 -6.69 30.47
N GLU A 137 4.83 -6.16 29.99
CA GLU A 137 5.89 -5.74 30.92
C GLU A 137 5.22 -4.69 31.83
N GLU A 138 5.43 -4.81 33.14
CA GLU A 138 4.82 -3.95 34.16
C GLU A 138 5.42 -2.54 34.12
N GLY A 139 5.24 -1.84 32.99
CA GLY A 139 5.82 -0.52 32.77
C GLY A 139 7.35 -0.53 32.60
N PRO A 140 7.94 0.66 32.38
CA PRO A 140 9.36 0.82 32.17
C PRO A 140 10.11 0.49 33.47
N LYS A 141 11.24 -0.20 33.34
CA LYS A 141 12.11 -0.53 34.48
C LYS A 141 12.72 0.75 35.03
N ILE A 142 12.85 0.87 36.34
CA ILE A 142 13.54 2.00 36.99
C ILE A 142 14.93 1.53 37.40
N SER A 143 15.97 2.29 37.04
CA SER A 143 17.35 2.00 37.42
C SER A 143 17.57 2.23 38.92
N ALA A 144 18.69 1.73 39.46
CA ALA A 144 19.05 1.97 40.87
C ALA A 144 19.21 3.46 41.20
N GLU A 145 19.54 4.27 40.19
CA GLU A 145 19.68 5.73 40.25
C GLU A 145 18.36 6.48 40.07
N GLY A 146 17.23 5.77 39.97
CA GLY A 146 15.90 6.36 39.81
C GLY A 146 15.55 6.77 38.38
N LYS A 147 16.36 6.40 37.38
CA LYS A 147 16.08 6.72 35.96
C LYS A 147 15.07 5.75 35.37
N VAL A 148 14.10 6.27 34.65
CA VAL A 148 13.16 5.47 33.87
C VAL A 148 13.86 4.91 32.64
N HIS A 149 13.83 3.60 32.45
CA HIS A 149 14.40 2.96 31.27
C HIS A 149 13.37 3.01 30.14
N LEU A 150 13.53 3.97 29.23
CA LEU A 150 12.66 4.14 28.07
C LEU A 150 13.14 3.24 26.92
N LYS A 151 12.27 2.34 26.47
CA LYS A 151 12.50 1.53 25.27
C LYS A 151 11.68 2.10 24.10
N MET A 152 12.36 2.52 23.03
CA MET A 152 11.74 3.14 21.85
C MET A 152 11.84 2.25 20.60
N ALA A 153 10.71 1.91 19.99
CA ALA A 153 10.69 1.21 18.70
C ALA A 153 10.97 2.17 17.52
N HIS A 154 11.70 1.68 16.51
CA HIS A 154 11.93 2.40 15.25
C HIS A 154 12.26 1.43 14.11
N ILE A 155 12.25 1.91 12.87
CA ILE A 155 12.75 1.17 11.69
C ILE A 155 13.94 1.88 11.00
N GLN A 156 14.47 1.28 9.93
CA GLN A 156 15.70 1.67 9.22
C GLN A 156 15.47 2.80 8.18
N ILE A 157 14.99 3.97 8.62
CA ILE A 157 14.72 5.14 7.76
C ILE A 157 15.22 6.45 8.39
N THR A 158 15.52 7.46 7.57
CA THR A 158 16.03 8.76 8.03
C THR A 158 15.03 9.52 8.89
N ASP A 159 13.73 9.25 8.73
CA ASP A 159 12.64 9.81 9.55
C ASP A 159 12.86 9.63 11.05
N HIS A 160 13.66 8.62 11.43
CA HIS A 160 13.94 8.25 12.82
C HIS A 160 15.35 8.67 13.27
N LEU A 161 16.10 9.41 12.44
CA LEU A 161 17.51 9.71 12.71
C LEU A 161 17.72 10.58 13.95
N ALA A 162 16.76 11.44 14.31
CA ALA A 162 16.82 12.22 15.55
C ALA A 162 16.98 11.30 16.78
N LEU A 163 16.32 10.12 16.80
CA LEU A 163 16.51 9.12 17.85
C LEU A 163 17.92 8.52 17.83
N GLY A 164 18.46 8.26 16.64
CA GLY A 164 19.80 7.73 16.46
C GLY A 164 20.89 8.70 16.93
N VAL A 165 20.74 9.98 16.60
CA VAL A 165 21.64 11.04 17.09
C VAL A 165 21.53 11.19 18.60
N LEU A 166 20.32 11.18 19.17
CA LEU A 166 20.14 11.20 20.63
C LEU A 166 20.83 10.00 21.30
N LYS A 167 20.59 8.78 20.79
CA LYS A 167 21.23 7.56 21.31
C LYS A 167 22.75 7.65 21.25
N HIS A 168 23.30 8.12 20.13
CA HIS A 168 24.74 8.30 19.95
C HIS A 168 25.31 9.34 20.92
N GLN A 169 24.64 10.48 21.09
CA GLN A 169 25.08 11.54 22.02
C GLN A 169 25.05 11.07 23.48
N ILE A 170 24.09 10.22 23.86
CA ILE A 170 24.06 9.59 25.19
C ILE A 170 25.19 8.58 25.34
N ALA A 171 25.38 7.69 24.37
CA ALA A 171 26.41 6.65 24.42
C ALA A 171 27.85 7.18 24.36
N SER A 172 28.04 8.40 23.84
CA SER A 172 29.33 9.10 23.75
C SER A 172 29.53 10.13 24.87
N ASP A 173 28.69 10.12 25.91
CA ASP A 173 28.71 11.06 27.05
C ASP A 173 28.59 12.55 26.67
N ARG A 174 28.17 12.87 25.44
CA ARG A 174 27.88 14.26 25.01
C ARG A 174 26.59 14.79 25.61
N LYS A 175 25.67 13.89 25.97
CA LYS A 175 24.42 14.17 26.65
C LYS A 175 24.20 13.16 27.78
N THR A 176 23.80 13.64 28.96
CA THR A 176 23.53 12.76 30.11
C THR A 176 22.14 13.04 30.66
N PRO A 177 21.12 12.25 30.29
CA PRO A 177 19.78 12.46 30.80
C PRO A 177 19.72 12.17 32.30
N ARG A 178 18.94 12.97 33.02
CA ARG A 178 18.76 12.89 34.48
C ARG A 178 17.63 11.96 34.87
N HIS A 179 16.56 11.94 34.10
CA HIS A 179 15.31 11.25 34.42
C HIS A 179 15.13 9.94 33.66
N PHE A 180 15.88 9.71 32.57
CA PHE A 180 15.77 8.47 31.79
C PHE A 180 17.11 7.84 31.40
N SER A 181 17.04 6.57 31.05
CA SER A 181 18.02 5.87 30.19
C SER A 181 17.30 5.40 28.93
N LEU A 182 18.03 5.27 27.83
CA LEU A 182 17.45 5.00 26.52
C LEU A 182 17.93 3.67 25.96
N ASP A 183 16.98 2.83 25.59
CA ASP A 183 17.19 1.71 24.67
C ASP A 183 16.32 1.87 23.42
N THR A 184 16.76 1.31 22.30
CA THR A 184 16.03 1.38 21.04
C THR A 184 15.94 0.00 20.39
N LEU A 185 14.75 -0.32 19.89
CA LEU A 185 14.47 -1.58 19.20
C LEU A 185 14.26 -1.31 17.71
N CYS A 186 15.24 -1.70 16.91
CA CYS A 186 15.23 -1.54 15.46
C CYS A 186 14.48 -2.72 14.82
N MET A 187 13.31 -2.43 14.24
CA MET A 187 12.35 -3.43 13.76
C MET A 187 12.31 -3.53 12.24
N PRO A 188 12.03 -4.72 11.67
CA PRO A 188 12.14 -4.93 10.22
C PRO A 188 11.03 -4.25 9.40
N GLY A 189 9.96 -3.76 10.04
CA GLY A 189 8.84 -3.12 9.37
C GLY A 189 7.83 -2.53 10.36
N TRP A 190 6.70 -2.07 9.83
CA TRP A 190 5.68 -1.34 10.59
C TRP A 190 4.81 -2.23 11.49
N ASN A 191 4.46 -3.44 11.03
CA ASN A 191 3.64 -4.36 11.83
C ASN A 191 4.31 -4.78 13.16
N PRO A 192 5.62 -5.11 13.20
CA PRO A 192 6.32 -5.30 14.47
C PRO A 192 6.27 -4.09 15.41
N VAL A 193 6.38 -2.87 14.88
CA VAL A 193 6.32 -1.62 15.67
C VAL A 193 4.95 -1.47 16.32
N GLN A 194 3.90 -1.73 15.54
CA GLN A 194 2.53 -1.76 16.03
C GLN A 194 2.36 -2.81 17.15
N ASN A 195 2.75 -4.06 16.89
CA ASN A 195 2.60 -5.16 17.86
C ASN A 195 3.33 -4.86 19.18
N ALA A 196 4.55 -4.32 19.11
CA ALA A 196 5.33 -4.01 20.30
C ALA A 196 4.69 -2.91 21.15
N LEU A 197 4.07 -1.89 20.53
CA LEU A 197 3.32 -0.87 21.26
C LEU A 197 2.08 -1.46 21.93
N GLU A 198 1.32 -2.29 21.22
CA GLU A 198 0.08 -2.91 21.72
C GLU A 198 0.33 -3.86 22.89
N ASN A 199 1.40 -4.64 22.79
CA ASN A 199 1.80 -5.60 23.82
C ASN A 199 2.50 -4.93 25.01
N GLY A 200 2.85 -3.65 24.90
CA GLY A 200 3.62 -2.93 25.91
C GLY A 200 5.07 -3.41 26.01
N GLU A 201 5.62 -4.00 24.94
CA GLU A 201 7.03 -4.40 24.85
C GLU A 201 7.95 -3.19 24.76
N VAL A 202 7.43 -2.05 24.29
CA VAL A 202 8.08 -0.74 24.22
C VAL A 202 7.25 0.34 24.93
N ASP A 203 7.91 1.41 25.35
CA ASP A 203 7.28 2.53 26.07
C ASP A 203 6.79 3.62 25.12
N GLY A 204 7.44 3.71 23.96
CA GLY A 204 7.05 4.59 22.87
C GLY A 204 7.63 4.10 21.54
N ALA A 205 7.26 4.79 20.46
CA ALA A 205 7.74 4.45 19.13
C ALA A 205 7.81 5.66 18.22
N PHE A 206 8.67 5.53 17.22
CA PHE A 206 8.61 6.33 16.00
C PHE A 206 7.78 5.54 14.98
N ILE A 207 6.63 6.10 14.61
CA ILE A 207 5.57 5.37 13.92
C ILE A 207 4.88 6.27 12.89
N LEU A 208 4.34 5.69 11.82
CA LEU A 208 3.53 6.42 10.84
C LEU A 208 2.33 7.09 11.51
N ALA A 209 2.09 8.38 11.23
CA ALA A 209 0.98 9.13 11.82
C ALA A 209 -0.38 8.44 11.61
N PRO A 210 -0.77 8.02 10.38
CA PRO A 210 -2.05 7.34 10.19
C PRO A 210 -2.16 6.01 10.95
N MET A 211 -1.05 5.28 11.11
CA MET A 211 -1.03 4.02 11.85
C MET A 211 -1.22 4.26 13.36
N ALA A 212 -0.58 5.30 13.92
CA ALA A 212 -0.80 5.68 15.30
C ALA A 212 -2.24 6.14 15.57
N MET A 213 -2.83 6.89 14.62
CA MET A 213 -4.23 7.30 14.68
C MET A 213 -5.17 6.08 14.61
N ASP A 214 -4.87 5.11 13.76
CA ASP A 214 -5.63 3.86 13.65
C ASP A 214 -5.58 3.08 14.97
N LEU A 215 -4.39 2.89 15.55
CA LEU A 215 -4.21 2.25 16.85
C LEU A 215 -5.02 2.91 17.95
N PHE A 216 -4.98 4.25 18.02
CA PHE A 216 -5.76 5.03 18.96
C PHE A 216 -7.27 4.83 18.75
N SER A 217 -7.74 4.78 17.50
CA SER A 217 -9.16 4.53 17.16
C SER A 217 -9.66 3.16 17.66
N TYR A 218 -8.76 2.19 17.79
CA TYR A 218 -9.03 0.86 18.33
C TYR A 218 -8.72 0.73 19.82
N GLY A 219 -8.57 1.86 20.54
CA GLY A 219 -8.45 1.90 22.00
C GLY A 219 -7.07 1.53 22.54
N VAL A 220 -6.03 1.54 21.70
CA VAL A 220 -4.64 1.39 22.20
C VAL A 220 -4.27 2.68 22.96
N PRO A 221 -3.86 2.59 24.24
CA PRO A 221 -3.67 3.77 25.09
C PRO A 221 -2.31 4.43 24.79
N ILE A 222 -2.23 5.16 23.68
CA ILE A 222 -1.06 5.93 23.24
C ILE A 222 -1.44 7.39 22.96
N LYS A 223 -0.49 8.31 23.08
CA LYS A 223 -0.63 9.71 22.66
C LYS A 223 0.55 10.14 21.81
N LEU A 224 0.30 11.04 20.88
CA LEU A 224 1.32 11.72 20.09
C LEU A 224 1.91 12.89 20.90
N VAL A 225 3.24 12.94 21.00
CA VAL A 225 3.96 14.01 21.72
C VAL A 225 4.78 14.92 20.80
N LEU A 226 5.28 14.41 19.68
CA LEU A 226 6.08 15.15 18.68
C LEU A 226 5.83 14.60 17.28
N PHE A 227 6.05 15.42 16.25
CA PHE A 227 6.39 14.89 14.94
C PHE A 227 7.84 14.42 14.93
N ALA A 228 8.17 13.41 14.14
CA ALA A 228 9.54 12.90 14.07
C ALA A 228 10.40 13.65 13.04
N HIS A 229 9.75 14.19 12.00
CA HIS A 229 10.38 14.92 10.89
C HIS A 229 9.29 15.59 10.03
N ARG A 230 9.71 16.38 9.02
CA ARG A 230 8.89 16.77 7.86
C ARG A 230 9.55 16.29 6.57
N ASN A 231 8.76 16.12 5.50
CA ASN A 231 9.22 15.66 4.18
C ASN A 231 10.03 14.35 4.29
N GLY A 232 10.95 14.08 3.35
CA GLY A 232 11.89 12.96 3.46
C GLY A 232 11.48 11.66 2.78
N SER A 233 10.40 11.66 2.01
CA SER A 233 9.99 10.51 1.21
C SER A 233 10.27 10.73 -0.27
N ILE A 234 10.53 9.64 -0.99
CA ILE A 234 10.89 9.63 -2.41
C ILE A 234 10.04 8.61 -3.15
N CYS A 235 9.48 9.05 -4.28
CA CYS A 235 8.84 8.17 -5.25
C CYS A 235 9.87 7.80 -6.31
N VAL A 236 10.04 6.51 -6.54
CA VAL A 236 10.90 5.97 -7.60
C VAL A 236 10.10 5.09 -8.54
N ARG A 237 10.49 5.05 -9.81
CA ARG A 237 9.94 4.15 -10.81
C ARG A 237 10.95 3.08 -11.22
N ASN A 238 10.44 1.93 -11.64
CA ASN A 238 11.25 0.88 -12.23
C ASN A 238 11.92 1.39 -13.52
N LYS A 239 13.14 0.92 -13.79
CA LYS A 239 13.85 1.19 -15.05
C LYS A 239 13.43 0.27 -16.18
N THR A 240 12.77 -0.85 -15.87
CA THR A 240 12.29 -1.79 -16.87
C THR A 240 11.00 -1.29 -17.52
N GLY A 241 10.95 -1.34 -18.85
CA GLY A 241 9.79 -0.92 -19.63
C GLY A 241 9.90 0.48 -20.22
N LYS A 242 9.01 0.80 -21.16
CA LYS A 242 9.02 2.08 -21.88
C LYS A 242 8.30 3.16 -21.08
N TYR A 243 9.05 4.11 -20.51
CA TYR A 243 8.50 5.31 -19.89
C TYR A 243 8.47 6.47 -20.90
N ALA A 244 7.32 6.70 -21.53
CA ALA A 244 7.12 7.75 -22.53
C ALA A 244 5.69 8.30 -22.46
N LYS A 245 5.43 9.46 -23.07
CA LYS A 245 4.08 10.03 -23.13
C LYS A 245 3.14 9.12 -23.96
N PRO A 246 1.90 8.88 -23.50
CA PRO A 246 1.33 9.29 -22.21
C PRO A 246 1.90 8.47 -21.03
N TYR A 247 2.47 9.15 -20.02
CA TYR A 247 3.22 8.49 -18.94
C TYR A 247 2.37 7.58 -18.06
N GLN A 248 1.06 7.81 -18.02
CA GLN A 248 0.07 6.96 -17.34
C GLN A 248 0.22 5.49 -17.72
N GLN A 249 0.48 5.21 -18.99
CA GLN A 249 0.57 3.84 -19.52
C GLN A 249 1.69 3.03 -18.87
N PHE A 250 2.72 3.69 -18.34
CA PHE A 250 3.79 3.00 -17.64
C PHE A 250 3.32 2.40 -16.31
N PHE A 251 2.39 3.06 -15.62
CA PHE A 251 1.90 2.69 -14.29
C PHE A 251 0.59 1.90 -14.34
N LYS A 252 -0.24 2.16 -15.35
CA LYS A 252 -1.54 1.53 -15.48
C LYS A 252 -1.39 0.01 -15.56
N HIS A 253 -2.24 -0.70 -14.83
CA HIS A 253 -2.32 -2.15 -14.71
C HIS A 253 -1.08 -2.82 -14.11
N LYS A 254 -0.22 -2.05 -13.44
CA LYS A 254 0.97 -2.53 -12.75
C LYS A 254 0.85 -2.41 -11.24
N THR A 255 1.74 -3.13 -10.56
CA THR A 255 1.90 -3.03 -9.11
C THR A 255 2.75 -1.81 -8.75
N PHE A 256 2.47 -1.16 -7.63
CA PHE A 256 3.25 -0.08 -7.06
C PHE A 256 3.37 -0.29 -5.55
N TYR A 257 4.59 -0.32 -5.01
CA TYR A 257 4.76 -0.69 -3.61
C TYR A 257 4.63 0.52 -2.68
N ILE A 258 3.99 0.28 -1.54
CA ILE A 258 3.85 1.21 -0.43
C ILE A 258 4.29 0.51 0.87
N PRO A 259 4.77 1.26 1.88
CA PRO A 259 5.31 0.64 3.08
C PRO A 259 4.22 0.12 4.02
N HIS A 260 3.04 0.71 3.97
CA HIS A 260 1.86 0.31 4.74
C HIS A 260 0.61 1.01 4.21
N LYS A 261 -0.57 0.42 4.39
CA LYS A 261 -1.87 1.02 4.00
C LYS A 261 -2.17 2.27 4.82
N MET A 262 -1.93 2.20 6.12
CA MET A 262 -2.02 3.34 7.03
C MET A 262 -0.72 4.16 7.01
N SER A 263 -0.40 4.74 5.85
CA SER A 263 0.81 5.56 5.68
C SER A 263 0.58 6.80 4.81
N ILE A 264 1.38 7.84 5.06
CA ILE A 264 1.40 9.03 4.20
C ILE A 264 1.90 8.71 2.79
N HIS A 265 2.78 7.73 2.66
CA HIS A 265 3.23 7.21 1.36
C HIS A 265 2.05 6.69 0.52
N ASN A 266 1.13 5.93 1.13
CA ASN A 266 -0.09 5.50 0.44
C ASN A 266 -0.93 6.71 -0.01
N MET A 267 -1.15 7.66 0.90
CA MET A 267 -1.93 8.86 0.62
C MET A 267 -1.34 9.70 -0.51
N LEU A 268 -0.03 9.99 -0.48
CA LEU A 268 0.66 10.79 -1.48
C LEU A 268 0.75 10.08 -2.84
N ALA A 269 0.98 8.75 -2.84
CA ALA A 269 0.93 7.97 -4.08
C ALA A 269 -0.49 7.98 -4.67
N HIS A 270 -1.52 7.83 -3.83
CA HIS A 270 -2.92 7.92 -4.25
C HIS A 270 -3.23 9.29 -4.87
N MET A 271 -2.82 10.39 -4.22
CA MET A 271 -2.95 11.75 -4.75
C MET A 271 -2.28 11.89 -6.12
N TYR A 272 -1.03 11.42 -6.24
CA TYR A 272 -0.25 11.52 -7.46
C TYR A 272 -0.89 10.77 -8.63
N PHE A 273 -1.22 9.49 -8.46
CA PHE A 273 -1.80 8.70 -9.55
C PHE A 273 -3.23 9.14 -9.89
N THR A 274 -4.02 9.58 -8.91
CA THR A 274 -5.34 10.18 -9.16
C THR A 274 -5.22 11.42 -10.04
N GLN A 275 -4.25 12.30 -9.78
CA GLN A 275 -3.99 13.48 -10.62
C GLN A 275 -3.52 13.13 -12.04
N MET A 276 -2.89 11.96 -12.21
CA MET A 276 -2.55 11.44 -13.54
C MET A 276 -3.75 10.86 -14.30
N GLY A 277 -4.94 10.80 -13.69
CA GLY A 277 -6.14 10.18 -14.27
C GLY A 277 -6.19 8.65 -14.08
N LEU A 278 -5.39 8.12 -13.17
CA LEU A 278 -5.39 6.70 -12.80
C LEU A 278 -6.27 6.47 -11.55
N ARG A 279 -6.61 5.22 -11.29
CA ARG A 279 -7.37 4.72 -10.13
C ARG A 279 -6.44 3.88 -9.26
N PRO A 280 -5.59 4.51 -8.42
CA PRO A 280 -4.72 3.79 -7.51
C PRO A 280 -5.50 3.21 -6.34
N GLY A 281 -5.07 2.07 -5.83
CA GLY A 281 -5.64 1.52 -4.61
C GLY A 281 -5.09 0.15 -4.29
N VAL A 282 -5.34 -0.29 -3.06
CA VAL A 282 -5.12 -1.69 -2.67
C VAL A 282 -6.25 -2.54 -3.25
N ALA A 283 -6.00 -3.83 -3.50
CA ALA A 283 -7.04 -4.76 -3.94
C ALA A 283 -8.28 -4.66 -3.05
N GLY A 284 -9.47 -4.50 -3.66
CA GLY A 284 -10.69 -4.13 -2.95
C GLY A 284 -11.92 -4.16 -3.87
N LYS A 285 -13.01 -3.50 -3.46
CA LYS A 285 -14.30 -3.54 -4.18
C LYS A 285 -14.36 -2.74 -5.48
N GLU A 286 -13.41 -1.83 -5.71
CA GLU A 286 -13.40 -0.96 -6.88
C GLU A 286 -12.38 -1.40 -7.93
N ALA A 287 -12.63 -1.00 -9.18
CA ALA A 287 -11.73 -1.20 -10.30
C ALA A 287 -10.46 -0.34 -10.19
N VAL A 288 -9.47 -0.86 -9.46
CA VAL A 288 -8.12 -0.27 -9.33
C VAL A 288 -7.30 -0.56 -10.59
N ASN A 289 -6.75 0.49 -11.20
CA ASN A 289 -5.88 0.36 -12.38
C ASN A 289 -4.41 0.72 -12.07
N VAL A 290 -4.07 0.96 -10.81
CA VAL A 290 -2.70 0.89 -10.29
C VAL A 290 -2.79 0.15 -8.95
N LEU A 291 -2.28 -1.07 -8.89
CA LEU A 291 -2.41 -1.91 -7.72
C LEU A 291 -1.35 -1.53 -6.69
N PHE A 292 -1.79 -1.11 -5.51
CA PHE A 292 -0.90 -0.87 -4.39
C PHE A 292 -0.71 -2.13 -3.57
N ASP A 293 0.55 -2.51 -3.38
CA ASP A 293 0.92 -3.65 -2.57
C ASP A 293 1.88 -3.25 -1.45
N VAL A 294 1.78 -3.93 -0.32
CA VAL A 294 2.49 -3.57 0.92
C VAL A 294 3.79 -4.34 1.02
N VAL A 295 4.90 -3.61 1.01
CA VAL A 295 6.24 -4.17 1.14
C VAL A 295 7.02 -3.39 2.21
N PRO A 296 7.74 -4.03 3.15
CA PRO A 296 8.55 -3.34 4.13
C PRO A 296 9.62 -2.52 3.44
N PRO A 297 9.92 -1.30 3.92
CA PRO A 297 10.85 -0.39 3.26
C PRO A 297 12.16 -1.05 2.81
N VAL A 298 12.80 -1.83 3.69
CA VAL A 298 14.10 -2.44 3.43
C VAL A 298 14.10 -3.49 2.33
N ALA A 299 12.94 -4.06 2.00
CA ALA A 299 12.79 -5.08 0.97
C ALA A 299 12.35 -4.51 -0.39
N MET A 300 11.83 -3.27 -0.44
CA MET A 300 11.28 -2.69 -1.66
C MET A 300 12.23 -2.69 -2.87
N PRO A 301 13.55 -2.38 -2.74
CA PRO A 301 14.45 -2.39 -3.88
C PRO A 301 14.61 -3.78 -4.51
N GLU A 302 14.71 -4.82 -3.68
CA GLU A 302 14.82 -6.20 -4.12
C GLU A 302 13.50 -6.68 -4.77
N PHE A 303 12.35 -6.34 -4.18
CA PHE A 303 11.03 -6.63 -4.77
C PHE A 303 10.82 -5.93 -6.12
N LEU A 304 11.29 -4.68 -6.27
CA LEU A 304 11.21 -3.95 -7.54
C LEU A 304 12.09 -4.58 -8.61
N LYS A 305 13.28 -5.04 -8.23
CA LYS A 305 14.23 -5.70 -9.13
C LYS A 305 13.69 -7.03 -9.65
N ASP A 306 13.06 -7.82 -8.79
CA ASP A 306 12.62 -9.18 -9.10
C ASP A 306 11.21 -9.25 -9.70
N ASN A 307 10.46 -8.14 -9.69
CA ASN A 307 9.11 -8.04 -10.27
C ASN A 307 9.06 -7.09 -11.47
N ALA A 308 9.03 -7.65 -12.69
CA ALA A 308 8.93 -6.87 -13.93
C ALA A 308 7.60 -6.10 -14.07
N GLU A 309 6.54 -6.56 -13.39
CA GLU A 309 5.22 -5.93 -13.37
C GLU A 309 5.09 -4.87 -12.27
N ALA A 310 6.14 -4.65 -11.46
CA ALA A 310 6.21 -3.53 -10.53
C ALA A 310 6.68 -2.25 -11.23
N SER A 311 5.87 -1.20 -11.11
CA SER A 311 6.10 0.10 -11.72
C SER A 311 6.97 1.02 -10.87
N GLY A 312 7.08 0.81 -9.56
CA GLY A 312 7.81 1.69 -8.66
C GLY A 312 7.40 1.50 -7.20
N PHE A 313 7.88 2.41 -6.35
CA PHE A 313 7.46 2.51 -4.96
C PHE A 313 7.62 3.93 -4.41
N LEU A 314 6.88 4.26 -3.34
CA LEU A 314 7.04 5.50 -2.57
C LEU A 314 7.35 5.14 -1.12
N VAL A 315 8.48 5.63 -0.61
CA VAL A 315 9.00 5.27 0.72
C VAL A 315 9.87 6.38 1.31
N ALA A 316 10.10 6.34 2.61
CA ALA A 316 11.08 7.20 3.28
C ALA A 316 12.51 6.90 2.83
N GLU A 317 13.36 7.92 2.82
CA GLU A 317 14.79 7.75 2.58
C GLU A 317 15.47 6.97 3.73
N PRO A 318 16.62 6.30 3.49
CA PRO A 318 17.46 6.32 2.29
C PRO A 318 17.10 5.25 1.25
N ILE A 319 15.95 4.59 1.39
CA ILE A 319 15.62 3.38 0.62
C ILE A 319 15.52 3.65 -0.88
N GLY A 320 14.86 4.74 -1.29
CA GLY A 320 14.71 5.10 -2.69
C GLY A 320 16.04 5.54 -3.32
N SER A 321 16.82 6.38 -2.62
CA SER A 321 18.15 6.76 -3.08
C SER A 321 19.08 5.54 -3.20
N ARG A 322 19.00 4.56 -2.29
CA ARG A 322 19.72 3.28 -2.40
C ARG A 322 19.35 2.53 -3.68
N ALA A 323 18.06 2.42 -4.00
CA ALA A 323 17.60 1.76 -5.22
C ALA A 323 18.10 2.46 -6.50
N ILE A 324 18.19 3.80 -6.47
CA ILE A 324 18.75 4.59 -7.57
C ILE A 324 20.25 4.31 -7.72
N THR A 325 21.02 4.36 -6.64
CA THR A 325 22.47 4.07 -6.65
C THR A 325 22.78 2.64 -7.10
N ALA A 326 21.93 1.68 -6.73
CA ALA A 326 22.03 0.29 -7.19
C ALA A 326 21.62 0.11 -8.67
N GLY A 327 21.16 1.16 -9.35
CA GLY A 327 20.73 1.12 -10.75
C GLY A 327 19.40 0.37 -10.96
N ILE A 328 18.62 0.15 -9.90
CA ILE A 328 17.33 -0.56 -9.95
C ILE A 328 16.21 0.39 -10.37
N ALA A 329 16.23 1.63 -9.87
CA ALA A 329 15.14 2.59 -10.02
C ALA A 329 15.61 3.96 -10.54
N GLU A 330 14.66 4.77 -10.97
CA GLU A 330 14.85 6.18 -11.32
C GLU A 330 13.90 7.05 -10.48
N ARG A 331 14.35 8.23 -10.03
CA ARG A 331 13.51 9.16 -9.26
C ARG A 331 12.33 9.62 -10.10
N GLN A 332 11.12 9.53 -9.53
CA GLN A 332 9.90 10.06 -10.10
C GLN A 332 9.55 11.43 -9.51
N PHE A 333 9.54 11.58 -8.18
CA PHE A 333 9.37 12.85 -7.46
C PHE A 333 9.80 12.71 -5.99
N LEU A 334 10.05 13.83 -5.31
CA LEU A 334 10.12 13.92 -3.85
C LEU A 334 8.76 14.24 -3.26
N SER A 335 8.43 13.71 -2.09
CA SER A 335 7.11 13.89 -1.48
C SER A 335 6.72 15.36 -1.24
N SER A 336 7.71 16.22 -1.02
CA SER A 336 7.56 17.66 -0.88
C SER A 336 7.01 18.35 -2.14
N GLU A 337 7.22 17.74 -3.33
CA GLU A 337 6.62 18.21 -4.59
C GLU A 337 5.10 17.97 -4.65
N VAL A 338 4.58 17.01 -3.87
CA VAL A 338 3.14 16.72 -3.75
C VAL A 338 2.53 17.47 -2.57
N TRP A 339 3.19 17.43 -1.40
CA TRP A 339 2.79 18.17 -0.21
C TRP A 339 4.03 18.65 0.55
N GLN A 340 4.39 19.92 0.35
CA GLN A 340 5.50 20.55 1.06
C GLN A 340 5.26 20.58 2.58
N ASP A 341 6.29 20.20 3.33
CA ASP A 341 6.34 20.17 4.80
C ASP A 341 5.31 19.24 5.45
N HIS A 342 4.88 18.20 4.73
CA HIS A 342 3.98 17.20 5.27
C HIS A 342 4.62 16.46 6.47
N PRO A 343 3.85 16.13 7.53
CA PRO A 343 4.31 15.15 8.51
C PRO A 343 4.21 13.73 7.92
N CYS A 344 4.97 12.79 8.48
CA CYS A 344 4.87 11.37 8.12
C CYS A 344 4.99 10.48 9.35
N CYS A 345 6.17 10.40 9.96
CA CYS A 345 6.36 9.71 11.22
C CYS A 345 6.14 10.65 12.42
N VAL A 346 5.62 10.10 13.50
CA VAL A 346 5.33 10.77 14.77
C VAL A 346 5.98 10.01 15.90
N VAL A 347 6.19 10.70 17.03
CA VAL A 347 6.67 10.11 18.27
C VAL A 347 5.46 9.93 19.18
N VAL A 348 5.18 8.68 19.55
CA VAL A 348 4.11 8.32 20.48
C VAL A 348 4.68 7.67 21.73
N PHE A 349 3.98 7.83 22.84
CA PHE A 349 4.21 7.11 24.08
C PHE A 349 2.92 6.43 24.54
N ARG A 350 3.06 5.32 25.27
CA ARG A 350 1.92 4.76 26.02
C ARG A 350 1.46 5.77 27.08
N ASP A 351 0.16 5.92 27.24
CA ASP A 351 -0.50 6.90 28.13
C ASP A 351 -0.04 6.77 29.59
N GLU A 352 0.22 5.52 30.01
CA GLU A 352 0.79 5.20 31.31
C GLU A 352 2.15 5.90 31.56
N ILE A 353 3.01 5.97 30.54
CA ILE A 353 4.35 6.58 30.65
C ILE A 353 4.24 8.08 30.80
N LEU A 354 3.36 8.69 30.03
CA LEU A 354 3.08 10.13 30.06
C LEU A 354 2.55 10.58 31.41
N THR A 355 1.72 9.74 32.04
CA THR A 355 1.11 10.03 33.33
C THR A 355 2.08 9.75 34.50
N LYS A 356 2.78 8.61 34.48
CA LYS A 356 3.65 8.20 35.60
C LYS A 356 5.02 8.87 35.58
N TYR A 357 5.55 9.17 34.40
CA TYR A 357 6.93 9.64 34.23
C TYR A 357 7.05 10.90 33.33
N PRO A 358 6.27 11.97 33.60
CA PRO A 358 6.25 13.15 32.73
C PRO A 358 7.61 13.86 32.64
N GLU A 359 8.44 13.85 33.70
CA GLU A 359 9.77 14.46 33.66
C GLU A 359 10.71 13.75 32.69
N ALA A 360 10.65 12.41 32.64
CA ALA A 360 11.44 11.60 31.70
C ALA A 360 11.01 11.86 30.25
N VAL A 361 9.71 11.96 29.99
CA VAL A 361 9.19 12.26 28.65
C VAL A 361 9.52 13.69 28.24
N GLN A 362 9.43 14.67 29.15
CA GLN A 362 9.81 16.04 28.87
C GLN A 362 11.30 16.18 28.55
N GLU A 363 12.16 15.52 29.32
CA GLU A 363 13.60 15.51 29.06
C GLU A 363 13.90 14.84 27.72
N PHE A 364 13.29 13.68 27.44
CA PHE A 364 13.44 12.97 26.18
C PHE A 364 13.03 13.83 24.98
N THR A 365 11.84 14.46 25.03
CA THR A 365 11.32 15.29 23.93
C THR A 365 12.19 16.52 23.68
N THR A 366 12.64 17.21 24.73
CA THR A 366 13.59 18.33 24.60
C THR A 366 14.89 17.89 23.95
N MET A 367 15.50 16.81 24.45
CA MET A 367 16.77 16.31 23.92
C MET A 367 16.64 15.81 22.48
N LEU A 368 15.48 15.27 22.10
CA LEU A 368 15.18 14.83 20.74
C LEU A 368 15.06 16.01 19.77
N VAL A 369 14.37 17.09 20.14
CA VAL A 369 14.29 18.32 19.33
C VAL A 369 15.69 18.90 19.10
N GLU A 370 16.52 18.95 20.13
CA GLU A 370 17.92 19.35 20.00
C GLU A 370 18.72 18.43 19.06
N SER A 371 18.47 17.12 19.10
CA SER A 371 19.11 16.16 18.18
C SER A 371 18.64 16.37 16.73
N GLY A 372 17.39 16.77 16.50
CA GLY A 372 16.91 17.20 15.18
C GLY A 372 17.64 18.44 14.66
N LEU A 373 17.79 19.47 15.50
CA LEU A 373 18.59 20.66 15.17
C LEU A 373 20.06 20.30 14.86
N TYR A 374 20.61 19.35 15.61
CA TYR A 374 21.96 18.86 15.39
C TYR A 374 22.16 18.27 13.98
N ILE A 375 21.19 17.49 13.49
CA ILE A 375 21.26 16.87 12.15
C ILE A 375 21.38 17.94 11.07
N ARG A 376 20.58 19.01 11.16
CA ARG A 376 20.63 20.14 10.22
C ARG A 376 22.02 20.79 10.20
N ASP A 377 22.60 20.99 11.38
CA ASP A 377 23.84 21.76 11.53
C ASP A 377 25.12 20.91 11.32
N HIS A 378 25.02 19.58 11.43
CA HIS A 378 26.16 18.64 11.40
C HIS A 378 25.91 17.43 10.48
N VAL A 379 25.55 17.70 9.22
CA VAL A 379 25.14 16.66 8.26
C VAL A 379 26.19 15.54 8.09
N ASP A 380 27.47 15.87 8.04
CA ASP A 380 28.53 14.87 7.86
C ASP A 380 28.57 13.84 8.99
N GLU A 381 28.51 14.30 10.24
CA GLU A 381 28.50 13.41 11.40
C GLU A 381 27.16 12.69 11.55
N ALA A 382 26.05 13.37 11.26
CA ALA A 382 24.73 12.75 11.25
C ALA A 382 24.65 11.59 10.24
N ALA A 383 25.31 11.70 9.09
CA ALA A 383 25.40 10.62 8.11
C ALA A 383 26.19 9.40 8.63
N GLU A 384 27.29 9.61 9.35
CA GLU A 384 28.06 8.50 9.97
C GLU A 384 27.24 7.80 11.07
N ILE A 385 26.54 8.59 11.89
CA ILE A 385 25.61 8.07 12.92
C ILE A 385 24.49 7.26 12.25
N ALA A 386 23.92 7.78 11.17
CA ALA A 386 22.83 7.15 10.43
C ALA A 386 23.22 5.75 9.90
N VAL A 387 24.43 5.55 9.39
CA VAL A 387 24.90 4.21 8.97
C VAL A 387 24.84 3.22 10.14
N THR A 388 25.38 3.60 11.28
CA THR A 388 25.46 2.70 12.45
C THR A 388 24.09 2.44 13.07
N PHE A 389 23.22 3.45 13.09
CA PHE A 389 21.91 3.37 13.72
C PHE A 389 20.85 2.69 12.85
N LEU A 390 20.85 2.99 11.54
CA LEU A 390 19.86 2.48 10.60
C LEU A 390 20.27 1.13 9.99
N ASP A 391 21.56 0.81 9.92
CA ASP A 391 22.04 -0.48 9.41
C ASP A 391 23.07 -1.14 10.35
N PRO A 392 22.71 -1.43 11.62
CA PRO A 392 23.65 -1.90 12.63
C PRO A 392 24.31 -3.24 12.28
N GLN A 393 23.63 -4.10 11.51
CA GLN A 393 24.18 -5.37 11.04
C GLN A 393 24.79 -5.30 9.63
N LYS A 394 24.85 -4.11 9.01
CA LYS A 394 25.36 -3.90 7.64
C LYS A 394 24.67 -4.78 6.59
N LYS A 395 23.38 -5.06 6.76
CA LYS A 395 22.58 -5.89 5.86
C LYS A 395 22.04 -5.10 4.68
N ILE A 396 21.77 -3.81 4.87
CA ILE A 396 21.19 -2.93 3.84
C ILE A 396 22.28 -2.33 2.96
N GLY A 397 23.50 -2.18 3.50
CA GLY A 397 24.66 -1.63 2.79
C GLY A 397 24.62 -0.11 2.75
N LEU A 398 24.24 0.55 3.85
CA LEU A 398 24.22 2.01 3.89
C LEU A 398 25.64 2.59 3.96
N GLU A 399 25.88 3.61 3.15
CA GLU A 399 27.15 4.32 3.07
C GLU A 399 26.98 5.79 3.48
N PRO A 400 27.95 6.40 4.21
CA PRO A 400 27.81 7.78 4.65
C PRO A 400 27.66 8.78 3.51
N ALA A 401 28.27 8.51 2.35
CA ALA A 401 28.16 9.38 1.18
C ALA A 401 26.71 9.50 0.67
N LEU A 402 25.97 8.39 0.62
CA LEU A 402 24.56 8.38 0.25
C LEU A 402 23.72 9.20 1.23
N LEU A 403 23.96 9.00 2.53
CA LEU A 403 23.23 9.67 3.58
C LEU A 403 23.53 11.17 3.63
N ARG A 404 24.77 11.60 3.36
CA ARG A 404 25.11 13.02 3.19
C ARG A 404 24.28 13.66 2.07
N THR A 405 24.13 12.97 0.93
CA THR A 405 23.28 13.47 -0.17
C THR A 405 21.82 13.56 0.26
N VAL A 406 21.27 12.54 0.89
CA VAL A 406 19.88 12.52 1.38
C VAL A 406 19.61 13.66 2.38
N LEU A 407 20.49 13.84 3.36
CA LEU A 407 20.33 14.83 4.43
C LEU A 407 20.61 16.27 3.96
N SER A 408 21.28 16.45 2.82
CA SER A 408 21.58 17.77 2.25
C SER A 408 20.59 18.21 1.16
N ASP A 409 19.61 17.37 0.79
CA ASP A 409 18.64 17.73 -0.24
C ASP A 409 17.70 18.84 0.29
N PRO A 410 17.64 20.02 -0.34
CA PRO A 410 16.83 21.15 0.14
C PRO A 410 15.31 20.88 0.10
N GLN A 411 14.87 19.90 -0.68
CA GLN A 411 13.48 19.43 -0.74
C GLN A 411 13.30 18.10 0.02
N GLY A 412 14.37 17.59 0.63
CA GLY A 412 14.42 16.35 1.39
C GLY A 412 13.89 16.49 2.82
N ILE A 413 14.34 15.57 3.67
CA ILE A 413 13.91 15.50 5.08
C ILE A 413 14.36 16.73 5.87
N THR A 414 13.48 17.25 6.72
CA THR A 414 13.86 18.22 7.76
C THR A 414 13.51 17.69 9.15
N THR A 415 14.37 18.00 10.12
CA THR A 415 14.27 17.50 11.50
C THR A 415 14.30 18.63 12.53
N ASP A 416 14.23 19.88 12.09
CA ASP A 416 14.25 21.08 12.93
C ASP A 416 12.86 21.66 13.24
N ASN A 417 11.79 21.07 12.68
CA ASN A 417 10.41 21.41 12.98
C ASN A 417 9.59 20.18 13.39
N LEU A 418 9.61 19.87 14.69
CA LEU A 418 9.01 18.67 15.26
C LEU A 418 7.69 18.93 16.01
N TYR A 419 7.18 20.16 15.99
CA TYR A 419 5.95 20.51 16.70
C TYR A 419 4.72 19.85 16.04
N PRO A 420 3.88 19.12 16.80
CA PRO A 420 2.63 18.58 16.28
C PRO A 420 1.65 19.67 15.85
N VAL A 421 1.18 19.61 14.61
CA VAL A 421 0.16 20.52 14.09
C VAL A 421 -1.11 19.73 13.82
N GLN A 422 -2.19 20.10 14.49
CA GLN A 422 -3.45 19.36 14.42
C GLN A 422 -4.06 19.40 13.01
N GLU A 423 -3.98 20.53 12.31
CA GLU A 423 -4.51 20.71 10.97
C GLU A 423 -3.86 19.77 9.94
N ASP A 424 -2.57 19.45 10.11
CA ASP A 424 -1.88 18.50 9.24
C ASP A 424 -2.46 17.09 9.43
N LEU A 425 -2.72 16.68 10.67
CA LEU A 425 -3.34 15.39 10.99
C LEU A 425 -4.82 15.34 10.57
N GLU A 426 -5.52 16.47 10.64
CA GLU A 426 -6.89 16.59 10.13
C GLU A 426 -6.92 16.37 8.62
N THR A 427 -5.99 16.99 7.89
CA THR A 427 -5.81 16.82 6.44
C THR A 427 -5.58 15.34 6.08
N ILE A 428 -4.77 14.65 6.88
CA ILE A 428 -4.49 13.21 6.70
C ILE A 428 -5.76 12.38 6.87
N GLN A 429 -6.47 12.51 7.99
CA GLN A 429 -7.69 11.72 8.20
C GLN A 429 -8.79 12.08 7.21
N ASP A 430 -8.95 13.36 6.86
CA ASP A 430 -9.93 13.82 5.87
C ASP A 430 -9.74 13.12 4.53
N TYR A 431 -8.50 13.12 4.03
CA TYR A 431 -8.21 12.50 2.75
C TYR A 431 -8.37 10.97 2.82
N MET A 432 -7.76 10.34 3.82
CA MET A 432 -7.79 8.89 3.94
C MET A 432 -9.21 8.35 4.14
N THR A 433 -10.04 8.96 4.98
CA THR A 433 -11.42 8.46 5.18
C THR A 433 -12.37 8.84 4.06
N SER A 434 -12.22 10.02 3.46
CA SER A 434 -13.24 10.56 2.53
C SER A 434 -12.91 10.32 1.05
N LYS A 435 -11.63 10.16 0.71
CA LYS A 435 -11.18 9.93 -0.68
C LYS A 435 -10.67 8.53 -0.93
N MET A 436 -10.04 7.93 0.07
CA MET A 436 -9.50 6.57 -0.05
C MET A 436 -10.37 5.53 0.67
N GLU A 437 -11.35 5.96 1.46
CA GLU A 437 -12.24 5.10 2.24
C GLU A 437 -11.50 4.12 3.18
N ILE A 438 -10.34 4.56 3.70
CA ILE A 438 -9.52 3.80 4.65
C ILE A 438 -9.38 4.51 6.00
N GLY A 439 -9.25 3.72 7.06
CA GLY A 439 -9.10 4.21 8.42
C GLY A 439 -10.40 4.76 9.03
N ARG A 440 -10.26 5.37 10.21
CA ARG A 440 -11.36 5.99 10.95
C ARG A 440 -10.93 7.36 11.45
N ARG A 441 -11.89 8.28 11.53
CA ARG A 441 -11.66 9.56 12.19
C ARG A 441 -11.52 9.36 13.69
N ILE A 442 -10.64 10.13 14.30
CA ILE A 442 -10.46 10.16 15.76
C ILE A 442 -10.62 11.58 16.29
N ASN A 443 -10.80 11.72 17.60
CA ASN A 443 -10.68 13.02 18.25
C ASN A 443 -9.20 13.37 18.40
N LEU A 444 -8.68 14.21 17.51
CA LEU A 444 -7.27 14.62 17.52
C LEU A 444 -6.87 15.35 18.81
N ALA A 445 -7.79 16.11 19.41
CA ALA A 445 -7.51 16.81 20.67
C ALA A 445 -7.31 15.84 21.85
N GLU A 446 -7.89 14.64 21.78
CA GLU A 446 -7.60 13.59 22.75
C GLU A 446 -6.32 12.83 22.41
N PHE A 447 -5.98 12.69 21.14
CA PHE A 447 -4.81 11.93 20.71
C PHE A 447 -3.48 12.68 20.89
N ILE A 448 -3.47 14.00 20.70
CA ILE A 448 -2.28 14.85 20.72
C ILE A 448 -2.07 15.40 22.15
N ASP A 449 -0.87 15.20 22.70
CA ASP A 449 -0.44 15.80 23.98
C ASP A 449 0.68 16.82 23.74
N THR A 450 0.30 18.09 23.53
CA THR A 450 1.26 19.16 23.22
C THR A 450 2.08 19.61 24.41
N ARG A 451 1.76 19.22 25.64
CA ARG A 451 2.44 19.73 26.86
C ARG A 451 3.95 19.60 26.79
N PHE A 452 4.43 18.51 26.20
CA PHE A 452 5.85 18.23 26.01
C PHE A 452 6.46 19.03 24.85
N ALA A 453 5.76 19.10 23.72
CA ALA A 453 6.18 19.86 22.54
C ALA A 453 6.23 21.38 22.81
N ASP A 454 5.27 21.90 23.58
CA ASP A 454 5.17 23.31 23.96
C ASP A 454 6.40 23.78 24.74
N ILE A 455 7.11 22.88 25.42
CA ILE A 455 8.36 23.17 26.12
C ILE A 455 9.56 22.86 25.24
N ALA A 456 9.59 21.69 24.62
CA ALA A 456 10.72 21.21 23.82
C ALA A 456 10.99 22.11 22.59
N CYS A 457 9.94 22.60 21.92
CA CYS A 457 10.06 23.38 20.70
C CYS A 457 10.14 24.90 20.92
N LYS A 458 9.99 25.41 22.16
CA LYS A 458 9.97 26.87 22.46
C LYS A 458 11.19 27.64 21.97
N HIS A 459 12.36 27.00 21.96
CA HIS A 459 13.63 27.60 21.59
C HIS A 459 14.16 27.06 20.26
N ALA A 460 13.40 26.20 19.58
CA ALA A 460 13.73 25.79 18.23
C ALA A 460 13.58 27.02 17.32
N PRO A 461 14.55 27.33 16.44
CA PRO A 461 14.43 28.44 15.51
C PRO A 461 13.13 28.29 14.73
N THR A 462 12.21 29.24 14.90
CA THR A 462 11.04 29.35 14.04
C THR A 462 11.53 29.50 12.61
N ALA A 463 11.12 28.61 11.71
CA ALA A 463 11.40 28.75 10.28
C ALA A 463 11.10 30.19 9.84
N SER A 464 12.17 30.90 9.51
CA SER A 464 12.28 32.27 8.98
C SER A 464 11.01 33.14 8.95
N ALA A 465 10.96 34.11 9.86
CA ALA A 465 10.35 35.42 9.64
C ALA A 465 11.21 36.25 8.66
N GLY A 466 11.33 35.75 7.42
CA GLY A 466 12.19 36.30 6.37
C GLY A 466 11.53 36.24 4.99
N GLY A 467 10.27 36.67 4.92
CA GLY A 467 9.52 36.82 3.68
C GLY A 467 8.37 37.80 3.95
N GLN A 468 8.16 38.74 3.04
CA GLN A 468 7.13 39.79 3.11
C GLN A 468 5.82 39.28 3.71
N GLU A 469 5.15 40.13 4.50
CA GLU A 469 3.76 39.99 4.90
C GLU A 469 2.91 39.61 3.69
N THR A 470 2.73 38.31 3.50
CA THR A 470 1.78 37.72 2.60
C THR A 470 0.76 37.07 3.51
N THR A 471 -0.47 37.56 3.43
CA THR A 471 -1.64 37.16 4.20
C THR A 471 -2.13 35.74 3.87
N ALA A 472 -1.21 34.83 3.51
CA ALA A 472 -1.53 33.45 3.18
C ALA A 472 -1.51 32.59 4.46
N PRO A 473 -2.52 31.72 4.69
CA PRO A 473 -2.58 30.91 5.92
C PRO A 473 -1.40 29.94 6.00
N ARG A 474 -0.67 29.94 7.13
CA ARG A 474 0.18 28.82 7.55
C ARG A 474 -0.75 27.67 7.95
N GLY A 475 -0.64 26.53 7.27
CA GLY A 475 -1.47 25.33 7.54
C GLY A 475 -2.49 24.98 6.44
N ALA A 476 -2.61 25.76 5.37
CA ALA A 476 -3.30 25.28 4.19
C ALA A 476 -2.32 24.43 3.39
N ALA A 477 -2.61 23.13 3.22
CA ALA A 477 -2.17 22.39 2.04
C ALA A 477 -2.29 23.37 0.88
N ARG A 478 -1.14 23.80 0.32
CA ARG A 478 -1.11 24.77 -0.76
C ARG A 478 -2.16 24.27 -1.73
N LYS A 479 -3.18 25.10 -2.05
CA LYS A 479 -4.16 24.76 -3.07
C LYS A 479 -3.34 24.29 -4.28
N LEU A 480 -3.19 22.98 -4.43
CA LEU A 480 -3.25 22.32 -5.71
C LEU A 480 -4.41 23.02 -6.42
N GLY A 481 -4.35 23.17 -7.72
CA GLY A 481 -5.56 23.52 -8.47
C GLY A 481 -6.58 22.38 -8.32
N ILE A 482 -7.10 22.15 -7.10
CA ILE A 482 -8.12 21.18 -6.72
C ILE A 482 -9.45 21.81 -7.16
N GLY A 483 -9.56 21.98 -8.47
CA GLY A 483 -10.82 21.79 -9.15
C GLY A 483 -11.12 20.29 -9.07
N GLN A 484 -12.27 19.99 -8.48
CA GLN A 484 -13.00 18.73 -8.40
C GLN A 484 -12.33 17.47 -8.97
N SER A 485 -12.08 16.54 -8.05
CA SER A 485 -11.82 15.13 -8.32
C SER A 485 -13.12 14.47 -8.83
N LEU A 486 -13.06 14.06 -10.09
CA LEU A 486 -13.60 12.82 -10.68
C LEU A 486 -12.59 12.48 -11.77
N ALA A 487 -12.35 11.20 -12.07
CA ALA A 487 -11.39 10.77 -13.09
C ALA A 487 -11.48 11.71 -14.31
N SER A 488 -10.40 12.43 -14.62
CA SER A 488 -10.36 13.38 -15.73
C SER A 488 -10.88 12.66 -16.98
N ARG A 489 -12.07 13.02 -17.47
CA ARG A 489 -12.64 12.49 -18.70
C ARG A 489 -11.92 13.08 -19.91
N GLU A 490 -11.06 14.07 -19.69
CA GLU A 490 -10.09 14.52 -20.68
C GLU A 490 -9.07 13.42 -21.00
N GLY A 491 -8.88 13.17 -22.28
CA GLY A 491 -7.97 12.13 -22.75
C GLY A 491 -8.07 11.87 -24.25
N LYS A 492 -7.33 10.88 -24.72
CA LYS A 492 -7.47 10.34 -26.08
C LYS A 492 -8.36 9.11 -26.04
N TYR A 493 -9.30 9.04 -26.97
CA TYR A 493 -10.28 7.97 -27.07
C TYR A 493 -10.21 7.30 -28.44
N LEU A 494 -10.20 5.97 -28.46
CA LEU A 494 -10.46 5.18 -29.65
C LEU A 494 -11.97 5.16 -29.89
N ILE A 495 -12.41 5.66 -31.04
CA ILE A 495 -13.81 5.69 -31.43
C ILE A 495 -14.14 4.50 -32.29
N PHE A 496 -15.24 3.83 -31.98
CA PHE A 496 -15.79 2.71 -32.72
C PHE A 496 -17.31 2.79 -32.82
N THR A 497 -17.90 2.00 -33.70
CA THR A 497 -19.34 2.00 -33.95
C THR A 497 -19.98 0.67 -33.62
N LEU A 498 -21.22 0.72 -33.12
CA LEU A 498 -22.15 -0.40 -33.05
C LEU A 498 -23.47 0.05 -33.69
N GLY A 499 -23.81 -0.49 -34.84
CA GLY A 499 -24.94 -0.06 -35.64
C GLY A 499 -24.80 1.40 -36.07
N LYS A 500 -25.69 2.26 -35.56
CA LYS A 500 -25.70 3.70 -35.83
C LYS A 500 -25.07 4.53 -34.72
N GLU A 501 -24.67 3.90 -33.63
CA GLU A 501 -24.18 4.55 -32.42
C GLU A 501 -22.66 4.56 -32.39
N ARG A 502 -22.10 5.61 -31.80
CA ARG A 502 -20.66 5.82 -31.64
C ARG A 502 -20.27 5.67 -30.18
N TYR A 503 -19.23 4.91 -29.95
CA TYR A 503 -18.67 4.61 -28.64
C TYR A 503 -17.20 4.98 -28.60
N GLY A 504 -16.71 5.40 -27.43
CA GLY A 504 -15.33 5.77 -27.19
C GLY A 504 -14.73 4.97 -26.04
N LEU A 505 -13.53 4.43 -26.24
CA LEU A 505 -12.73 3.80 -25.18
C LEU A 505 -11.48 4.62 -24.95
N GLY A 506 -11.10 4.80 -23.68
CA GLY A 506 -9.84 5.42 -23.33
C GLY A 506 -8.69 4.73 -24.05
N ILE A 507 -7.83 5.48 -24.74
CA ILE A 507 -6.73 4.88 -25.51
C ILE A 507 -5.76 4.10 -24.61
N LEU A 508 -5.74 4.43 -23.32
CA LEU A 508 -4.91 3.76 -22.33
C LEU A 508 -5.39 2.35 -21.99
N ASP A 509 -6.65 2.01 -22.30
CA ASP A 509 -7.22 0.68 -22.13
C ASP A 509 -7.00 -0.22 -23.35
N VAL A 510 -6.68 0.37 -24.52
CA VAL A 510 -6.54 -0.37 -25.77
C VAL A 510 -5.11 -0.87 -25.92
N ARG A 511 -4.94 -2.19 -26.05
CA ARG A 511 -3.65 -2.83 -26.33
C ARG A 511 -3.36 -2.90 -27.82
N GLU A 512 -4.31 -3.41 -28.59
CA GLU A 512 -4.22 -3.49 -30.04
C GLU A 512 -5.59 -3.66 -30.68
N ILE A 513 -5.65 -3.42 -31.98
CA ILE A 513 -6.84 -3.61 -32.80
C ILE A 513 -6.48 -4.64 -33.85
N ILE A 514 -7.24 -5.72 -33.92
CA ILE A 514 -7.00 -6.82 -34.85
C ILE A 514 -8.24 -7.04 -35.71
N GLY A 515 -8.05 -7.53 -36.93
CA GLY A 515 -9.15 -7.99 -37.76
C GLY A 515 -9.85 -9.19 -37.12
N LEU A 516 -11.10 -9.43 -37.52
CA LEU A 516 -11.83 -10.61 -37.04
C LEU A 516 -11.05 -11.89 -37.37
N MET A 517 -10.87 -12.73 -36.36
CA MET A 517 -10.23 -14.03 -36.48
C MET A 517 -11.16 -15.13 -35.97
N ALA A 518 -10.82 -16.39 -36.24
CA ALA A 518 -11.62 -17.52 -35.79
C ALA A 518 -11.72 -17.56 -34.26
N VAL A 519 -12.93 -17.42 -33.74
CA VAL A 519 -13.24 -17.53 -32.31
C VAL A 519 -13.60 -18.99 -32.01
N HIS A 520 -12.95 -19.57 -31.02
CA HIS A 520 -13.24 -20.93 -30.57
C HIS A 520 -14.29 -20.85 -29.45
N GLU A 521 -15.49 -21.34 -29.74
CA GLU A 521 -16.60 -21.33 -28.79
C GLU A 521 -16.29 -22.21 -27.57
N LEU A 522 -16.66 -21.72 -26.38
CA LEU A 522 -16.55 -22.47 -25.14
C LEU A 522 -17.95 -22.84 -24.61
N PRO A 523 -18.16 -24.05 -24.08
CA PRO A 523 -19.43 -24.44 -23.48
C PRO A 523 -19.82 -23.52 -22.31
N GLN A 524 -21.13 -23.36 -22.07
CA GLN A 524 -21.69 -22.66 -20.91
C GLN A 524 -21.31 -21.17 -20.77
N MET A 525 -20.90 -20.52 -21.87
CA MET A 525 -20.65 -19.07 -21.88
C MET A 525 -21.96 -18.27 -22.02
N PRO A 526 -22.06 -17.09 -21.38
CA PRO A 526 -23.15 -16.15 -21.64
C PRO A 526 -23.25 -15.82 -23.14
N PRO A 527 -24.45 -15.56 -23.70
CA PRO A 527 -24.65 -15.42 -25.15
C PRO A 527 -23.81 -14.33 -25.87
N PHE A 528 -23.34 -13.34 -25.11
CA PHE A 528 -22.47 -12.27 -25.61
C PHE A 528 -20.99 -12.64 -25.60
N PHE A 529 -20.55 -13.65 -24.86
CA PHE A 529 -19.20 -14.22 -24.98
C PHE A 529 -19.18 -15.21 -26.14
N LYS A 530 -18.41 -14.89 -27.19
CA LYS A 530 -18.30 -15.73 -28.39
C LYS A 530 -17.29 -16.87 -28.24
N GLY A 531 -16.45 -16.82 -27.21
CA GLY A 531 -15.44 -17.84 -26.94
C GLY A 531 -14.06 -17.21 -26.74
N VAL A 532 -13.02 -17.87 -27.24
CA VAL A 532 -11.62 -17.43 -27.09
C VAL A 532 -10.91 -17.35 -28.43
N ILE A 533 -9.94 -16.43 -28.53
CA ILE A 533 -8.97 -16.36 -29.62
C ILE A 533 -7.57 -16.66 -29.10
N ASN A 534 -6.70 -17.16 -29.97
CA ASN A 534 -5.27 -17.21 -29.69
C ASN A 534 -4.58 -16.03 -30.38
N LEU A 535 -4.05 -15.11 -29.58
CA LEU A 535 -3.29 -13.95 -30.05
C LEU A 535 -1.87 -14.01 -29.49
N ARG A 536 -0.90 -14.35 -30.35
CA ARG A 536 0.53 -14.47 -29.99
C ARG A 536 0.74 -15.37 -28.77
N ASP A 537 0.19 -16.58 -28.84
CA ASP A 537 0.25 -17.62 -27.80
C ASP A 537 -0.48 -17.25 -26.49
N LYS A 538 -1.28 -16.19 -26.50
CA LYS A 538 -2.18 -15.81 -25.40
C LYS A 538 -3.62 -16.15 -25.77
N ILE A 539 -4.29 -16.89 -24.88
CA ILE A 539 -5.72 -17.17 -24.99
C ILE A 539 -6.46 -15.95 -24.46
N ILE A 540 -7.20 -15.26 -25.33
CA ILE A 540 -7.95 -14.04 -24.99
C ILE A 540 -9.45 -14.34 -25.14
N PRO A 541 -10.27 -14.14 -24.08
CA PRO A 541 -11.71 -14.24 -24.19
C PRO A 541 -12.26 -13.11 -25.06
N VAL A 542 -13.24 -13.43 -25.91
CA VAL A 542 -13.83 -12.49 -26.85
C VAL A 542 -15.33 -12.33 -26.64
N MET A 543 -15.76 -11.09 -26.54
CA MET A 543 -17.15 -10.70 -26.32
C MET A 543 -17.68 -9.86 -27.49
N ASP A 544 -18.92 -10.13 -27.90
CA ASP A 544 -19.67 -9.32 -28.84
C ASP A 544 -20.36 -8.15 -28.12
N MET A 545 -19.95 -6.94 -28.47
CA MET A 545 -20.47 -5.73 -27.85
C MET A 545 -21.94 -5.45 -28.18
N ARG A 546 -22.43 -5.85 -29.37
CA ARG A 546 -23.86 -5.74 -29.70
C ARG A 546 -24.67 -6.65 -28.80
N GLY A 547 -24.21 -7.90 -28.64
CA GLY A 547 -24.82 -8.86 -27.71
C GLY A 547 -24.79 -8.37 -26.26
N LYS A 548 -23.67 -7.79 -25.82
CA LYS A 548 -23.51 -7.22 -24.47
C LYS A 548 -24.46 -6.05 -24.20
N PHE A 549 -24.71 -5.21 -25.20
CA PHE A 549 -25.67 -4.11 -25.12
C PHE A 549 -27.08 -4.54 -25.52
N GLY A 550 -27.38 -5.83 -25.72
CA GLY A 550 -28.73 -6.26 -26.12
C GLY A 550 -29.22 -5.65 -27.44
N MET A 551 -28.30 -5.24 -28.31
CA MET A 551 -28.60 -4.75 -29.66
C MET A 551 -28.89 -5.94 -30.60
N GLU A 552 -29.57 -5.67 -31.72
CA GLU A 552 -29.78 -6.68 -32.76
C GLU A 552 -28.45 -7.21 -33.29
N SER A 553 -28.33 -8.53 -33.39
CA SER A 553 -27.17 -9.21 -33.99
C SER A 553 -27.00 -8.79 -35.44
N ALA A 554 -25.76 -8.56 -35.86
CA ALA A 554 -25.40 -8.30 -37.25
C ALA A 554 -24.43 -9.38 -37.75
N GLU A 555 -24.43 -9.66 -39.05
CA GLU A 555 -23.38 -10.49 -39.65
C GLU A 555 -22.05 -9.73 -39.62
N TYR A 556 -20.98 -10.47 -39.31
CA TYR A 556 -19.65 -9.91 -39.31
C TYR A 556 -19.16 -9.69 -40.75
N ASP A 557 -18.66 -8.48 -41.02
CA ASP A 557 -18.17 -8.06 -42.33
C ASP A 557 -16.66 -7.74 -42.29
N ALA A 558 -16.11 -7.29 -43.42
CA ALA A 558 -14.69 -6.94 -43.53
C ALA A 558 -14.25 -5.73 -42.67
N ARG A 559 -15.19 -4.96 -42.11
CA ARG A 559 -14.91 -3.83 -41.21
C ARG A 559 -14.96 -4.24 -39.74
N THR A 560 -15.61 -5.37 -39.45
CA THR A 560 -15.71 -5.95 -38.12
C THR A 560 -14.31 -6.27 -37.59
N CYS A 561 -14.02 -5.79 -36.38
CA CYS A 561 -12.71 -5.93 -35.76
C CYS A 561 -12.85 -6.28 -34.27
N ILE A 562 -11.78 -6.83 -33.72
CA ILE A 562 -11.64 -7.09 -32.29
C ILE A 562 -10.71 -6.02 -31.73
N ILE A 563 -11.22 -5.23 -30.79
CA ILE A 563 -10.38 -4.34 -29.98
C ILE A 563 -9.92 -5.16 -28.77
N VAL A 564 -8.62 -5.37 -28.64
CA VAL A 564 -8.04 -6.02 -27.47
C VAL A 564 -7.84 -4.95 -26.42
N VAL A 565 -8.62 -5.03 -25.35
CA VAL A 565 -8.56 -4.13 -24.20
C VAL A 565 -7.88 -4.83 -23.03
N GLU A 566 -7.19 -4.07 -22.21
CA GLU A 566 -6.75 -4.50 -20.90
C GLU A 566 -7.67 -3.91 -19.84
N VAL A 567 -8.10 -4.76 -18.92
CA VAL A 567 -9.17 -4.47 -17.98
C VAL A 567 -8.67 -4.79 -16.58
N SER A 568 -8.88 -3.86 -15.67
CA SER A 568 -8.64 -4.02 -14.25
C SER A 568 -9.63 -5.03 -13.65
N GLY A 569 -9.11 -6.06 -13.00
CA GLY A 569 -9.87 -6.97 -12.14
C GLY A 569 -9.51 -6.74 -10.67
N LEU A 570 -10.12 -7.52 -9.78
CA LEU A 570 -9.92 -7.43 -8.32
C LEU A 570 -8.45 -7.61 -7.89
N THR A 571 -7.64 -8.25 -8.72
CA THR A 571 -6.36 -8.90 -8.34
C THR A 571 -5.28 -8.76 -9.43
N GLY A 572 -5.44 -7.80 -10.34
CA GLY A 572 -4.56 -7.59 -11.47
C GLY A 572 -5.30 -7.14 -12.72
N SER A 573 -4.64 -7.20 -13.87
CA SER A 573 -5.28 -6.88 -15.15
C SER A 573 -5.37 -8.10 -16.06
N ARG A 574 -6.35 -8.09 -16.96
CA ARG A 574 -6.54 -9.15 -17.96
C ARG A 574 -6.83 -8.57 -19.33
N LEU A 575 -6.50 -9.35 -20.37
CA LEU A 575 -6.85 -9.00 -21.74
C LEU A 575 -8.22 -9.55 -22.10
N ILE A 576 -9.05 -8.73 -22.74
CA ILE A 576 -10.34 -9.11 -23.29
C ILE A 576 -10.43 -8.57 -24.72
N GLY A 577 -10.88 -9.39 -25.66
CA GLY A 577 -11.24 -8.95 -26.99
C GLY A 577 -12.70 -8.50 -27.02
N ILE A 578 -12.98 -7.32 -27.54
CA ILE A 578 -14.36 -6.87 -27.81
C ILE A 578 -14.58 -6.76 -29.31
N ILE A 579 -15.57 -7.49 -29.83
CA ILE A 579 -15.98 -7.42 -31.24
C ILE A 579 -16.85 -6.18 -31.40
N VAL A 580 -16.50 -5.36 -32.39
CA VAL A 580 -17.19 -4.13 -32.75
C VAL A 580 -17.37 -4.07 -34.27
N ASP A 581 -18.36 -3.31 -34.74
CA ASP A 581 -18.67 -3.26 -36.19
C ASP A 581 -17.56 -2.60 -37.00
N ALA A 582 -16.96 -1.53 -36.47
CA ALA A 582 -15.84 -0.83 -37.07
C ALA A 582 -15.15 0.08 -36.06
N VAL A 583 -13.83 0.20 -36.17
CA VAL A 583 -13.06 1.30 -35.56
C VAL A 583 -12.98 2.47 -36.52
N SER A 584 -13.16 3.68 -36.02
CA SER A 584 -13.14 4.91 -36.82
C SER A 584 -11.81 5.66 -36.70
N GLU A 585 -11.48 6.19 -35.52
CA GLU A 585 -10.35 7.11 -35.32
C GLU A 585 -9.95 7.22 -33.84
N VAL A 586 -8.85 7.93 -33.57
CA VAL A 586 -8.44 8.31 -32.21
C VAL A 586 -8.59 9.82 -32.05
N VAL A 587 -9.49 10.24 -31.14
CA VAL A 587 -9.82 11.64 -30.90
C VAL A 587 -9.31 12.09 -29.54
N ALA A 588 -8.77 13.31 -29.45
CA ALA A 588 -8.49 13.95 -28.17
C ALA A 588 -9.76 14.71 -27.72
N ILE A 589 -10.26 14.39 -26.53
CA ILE A 589 -11.48 14.95 -25.95
C ILE A 589 -11.08 15.67 -24.67
N LYS A 590 -11.56 16.90 -24.48
CA LYS A 590 -11.36 17.72 -23.27
C LYS A 590 -12.54 17.54 -22.31
N GLU A 591 -12.33 17.75 -21.02
CA GLU A 591 -13.38 17.60 -19.99
C GLU A 591 -14.63 18.44 -20.32
N GLN A 592 -14.42 19.67 -20.76
CA GLN A 592 -15.47 20.62 -21.17
C GLN A 592 -16.31 20.16 -22.38
N GLU A 593 -15.87 19.14 -23.11
CA GLU A 593 -16.59 18.56 -24.26
C GLU A 593 -17.42 17.33 -23.85
N VAL A 594 -17.30 16.90 -22.59
CA VAL A 594 -18.00 15.74 -22.04
C VAL A 594 -19.14 16.22 -21.13
N GLU A 595 -20.34 15.73 -21.42
CA GLU A 595 -21.52 15.94 -20.58
C GLU A 595 -21.88 14.64 -19.86
N ASP A 596 -22.50 14.76 -18.69
CA ASP A 596 -23.08 13.61 -17.99
C ASP A 596 -24.20 12.98 -18.85
N SER A 597 -24.30 11.66 -18.81
CA SER A 597 -25.35 10.96 -19.54
C SER A 597 -26.73 11.30 -18.95
N PRO A 598 -27.73 11.69 -19.76
CA PRO A 598 -29.09 11.90 -19.27
C PRO A 598 -29.67 10.57 -18.76
N GLN A 599 -30.36 10.60 -17.61
CA GLN A 599 -30.92 9.41 -16.92
C GLN A 599 -32.00 8.62 -17.71
N PHE A 600 -32.24 8.95 -18.99
CA PHE A 600 -33.28 8.33 -19.81
C PHE A 600 -32.68 7.58 -21.01
N GLY A 601 -32.93 6.27 -21.06
CA GLY A 601 -32.95 5.50 -22.30
C GLY A 601 -31.61 5.03 -22.88
N SER A 602 -30.50 5.10 -22.13
CA SER A 602 -29.28 4.44 -22.59
C SER A 602 -29.44 2.93 -22.47
N VAL A 603 -29.12 2.22 -23.55
CA VAL A 603 -29.08 0.75 -23.60
C VAL A 603 -27.99 0.19 -22.67
N VAL A 604 -26.99 1.01 -22.36
CA VAL A 604 -25.91 0.72 -21.42
C VAL A 604 -26.25 1.26 -20.04
N ASP A 605 -25.97 0.49 -18.99
CA ASP A 605 -26.09 0.97 -17.61
C ASP A 605 -25.24 2.24 -17.40
N SER A 606 -25.87 3.29 -16.89
CA SER A 606 -25.27 4.57 -16.55
C SER A 606 -23.97 4.46 -15.74
N GLN A 607 -23.82 3.40 -14.94
CA GLN A 607 -22.62 3.16 -14.12
C GLN A 607 -21.38 2.78 -14.95
N CYS A 608 -21.57 2.28 -16.18
CA CYS A 608 -20.51 1.89 -17.11
C CYS A 608 -20.06 3.04 -18.02
N LEU A 609 -20.65 4.23 -17.88
CA LEU A 609 -20.39 5.38 -18.74
C LEU A 609 -19.46 6.38 -18.04
N LEU A 610 -18.45 6.85 -18.76
CA LEU A 610 -17.67 8.03 -18.36
C LEU A 610 -18.45 9.31 -18.67
N GLY A 611 -19.25 9.32 -19.73
CA GLY A 611 -20.06 10.46 -20.16
C GLY A 611 -20.37 10.41 -21.65
N MET A 612 -20.84 11.52 -22.19
CA MET A 612 -21.16 11.68 -23.61
C MET A 612 -20.40 12.87 -24.18
N ALA A 613 -19.53 12.62 -25.16
CA ALA A 613 -18.76 13.65 -25.84
C ALA A 613 -19.51 14.18 -27.06
N LYS A 614 -19.62 15.51 -27.18
CA LYS A 614 -20.15 16.17 -28.37
C LYS A 614 -19.02 16.45 -29.35
N LEU A 615 -18.85 15.57 -30.34
CA LEU A 615 -17.87 15.72 -31.41
C LEU A 615 -18.54 16.25 -32.69
N ALA A 616 -17.73 16.70 -33.65
CA ALA A 616 -18.24 17.25 -34.92
C ALA A 616 -19.13 16.24 -35.68
N GLU A 617 -18.86 14.94 -35.54
CA GLU A 617 -19.58 13.86 -36.21
C GLU A 617 -20.81 13.36 -35.41
N GLY A 618 -21.15 14.03 -34.32
CA GLY A 618 -22.28 13.72 -33.45
C GLY A 618 -21.87 13.30 -32.04
N VAL A 619 -22.83 12.73 -31.32
CA VAL A 619 -22.66 12.34 -29.92
C VAL A 619 -21.95 10.99 -29.84
N THR A 620 -20.90 10.92 -29.02
CA THR A 620 -20.13 9.70 -28.77
C THR A 620 -20.24 9.31 -27.31
N ILE A 621 -20.63 8.05 -27.04
CA ILE A 621 -20.79 7.50 -25.70
C ILE A 621 -19.43 7.02 -25.20
N LEU A 622 -18.90 7.62 -24.13
CA LEU A 622 -17.61 7.24 -23.56
C LEU A 622 -17.80 6.13 -22.52
N LEU A 623 -17.14 5.00 -22.73
CA LEU A 623 -17.26 3.80 -21.90
C LEU A 623 -16.14 3.73 -20.87
N ASP A 624 -16.48 3.36 -19.63
CA ASP A 624 -15.52 2.90 -18.62
C ASP A 624 -15.39 1.39 -18.75
N ILE A 625 -14.33 0.93 -19.42
CA ILE A 625 -14.16 -0.49 -19.73
C ILE A 625 -14.02 -1.34 -18.47
N ASP A 626 -13.37 -0.82 -17.43
CA ASP A 626 -13.15 -1.59 -16.21
C ASP A 626 -14.50 -1.84 -15.53
N ARG A 627 -15.34 -0.82 -15.39
CA ARG A 627 -16.68 -0.97 -14.80
C ARG A 627 -17.59 -1.86 -15.65
N LEU A 628 -17.53 -1.69 -16.97
CA LEU A 628 -18.33 -2.47 -17.91
C LEU A 628 -18.08 -3.99 -17.78
N MET A 629 -16.85 -4.36 -17.45
CA MET A 629 -16.42 -5.75 -17.30
C MET A 629 -16.56 -6.24 -15.86
N HIS A 630 -16.41 -5.38 -14.85
CA HIS A 630 -16.51 -5.75 -13.43
C HIS A 630 -17.94 -6.09 -12.98
N ILE A 631 -18.97 -5.43 -13.53
CA ILE A 631 -20.39 -5.74 -13.23
C ILE A 631 -20.77 -7.19 -13.56
N GLN A 632 -19.97 -7.88 -14.38
CA GLN A 632 -20.26 -9.26 -14.80
C GLN A 632 -19.48 -10.36 -14.09
N GLU A 633 -18.44 -10.05 -13.31
CA GLU A 633 -17.83 -11.08 -12.44
C GLU A 633 -18.87 -11.61 -11.43
N ALA A 634 -19.75 -10.74 -10.93
CA ALA A 634 -20.89 -11.14 -10.10
C ALA A 634 -21.89 -12.10 -10.82
N VAL A 635 -21.94 -12.07 -12.15
CA VAL A 635 -22.86 -12.89 -12.96
C VAL A 635 -22.20 -14.22 -13.40
N LEU A 636 -20.88 -14.22 -13.62
CA LEU A 636 -20.10 -15.43 -13.93
C LEU A 636 -19.79 -16.26 -12.67
N ILE A 637 -19.61 -15.62 -11.51
CA ILE A 637 -19.42 -16.28 -10.20
C ILE A 637 -20.79 -16.47 -9.54
N GLY A 638 -21.80 -16.88 -10.32
CA GLY A 638 -23.20 -16.92 -9.90
C GLY A 638 -23.36 -17.36 -8.44
N GLU A 639 -24.02 -16.48 -7.67
CA GLU A 639 -24.65 -16.82 -6.40
C GLU A 639 -25.40 -18.15 -6.56
N ALA A 640 -24.73 -19.24 -6.19
CA ALA A 640 -25.41 -20.47 -5.85
C ALA A 640 -26.04 -20.21 -4.48
N ALA A 641 -27.25 -19.66 -4.52
CA ALA A 641 -28.16 -19.54 -3.39
C ALA A 641 -28.45 -20.92 -2.75
#